data_AF-B9XR21-F1
#
_entry.id   AF-B9XR21-F1
#
_cell.length_a   1.000
_cell.length_b   1.000
_cell.length_c   1.000
_cell.angle_alpha   90.00
_cell.angle_beta   90.00
_cell.angle_gamma   90.00
#
_symmetry.space_group_name_H-M   'P 1'
#
loop_
_entity.id
_entity.type
_entity.pdbx_description
1 polymer ?
#
loop_
_entity_poly.entity_id
_entity_poly.type
_entity_poly.pdbx_seq_one_letter_code
_entity_poly.pdbx_strand_id
1 'polypeptide(L)'
;MKTLQPLSPPKAFSNSARTIVRLSFLITALAVRASEPAGSGPQATLVAPGIWRIHFGNPEPFTPIHFQSAPMDSSALKTMPDKKPIPVDQNKISFRCSDRGCSVLLPMKSGESIYGLGLSTKLFDLTQGKNGQSGRHVFLKPTDSPENELGESHAPAPFYVSSEGYGVFIDTARFASFYTGNNSPTLDAVETHGREVKTNTTGRPRGMKTMLVDVPAAKGLDIYVFAGPTMLDAVKRYNLFSGGGVVPPLWGLGIQYRGHAKLGADETLELANRLRADHLPCDVWGIEPGWQSKAYSCSFVWNSNTFPDPDGFLQKMRGLNYHMNFWEHAFTHPSSPIYNELKPWAGNYFVWGGLVPDFASPKGRQIFLHQQKVALFDHQVEGVKLDECDYQPESPAPWSFPLNTAFPSGLDGEQMHSLFGLLYQQVMLESYREKGLRTWGLVRNSHALASSLPYVVYSDSYDHHCYVRGLVNEGFNGLLWTPEVRDATSLEDFYRRLETVLFSPNALINSWFIRNPPWYQINREKNNRNEFMPERVDATDGVRQLLQLRMSFIPYLYSAFNEYRTTGKPPIRALVLDWPTDPKVRQIDDQFMFGDSVLVAPMFAGQNQRDVYLPAGDWYDYWTREKCSGGKTITATNGVNQIPLFVKAGTLLPLAEPVEFVKPDTCFKITVNIVGPNPSDFILYEDDGVTSAYARGEQNKIKLHTKGDSHSVQRSGNYHGPDRFKIVAWQQF
;
A
#
# COMPACT_ATOMS: atom_id res chain seq x y z
N MET A 1 70.07 -36.92 21.56
CA MET A 1 71.51 -36.89 21.20
C MET A 1 71.93 -35.44 21.02
N LYS A 2 72.79 -34.96 21.94
CA LYS A 2 73.78 -33.86 21.89
C LYS A 2 73.44 -32.57 21.11
N THR A 3 73.07 -31.47 21.77
CA THR A 3 73.89 -30.39 22.44
C THR A 3 74.24 -29.24 21.47
N LEU A 4 74.03 -27.96 21.78
CA LEU A 4 74.75 -27.17 22.79
C LEU A 4 73.99 -25.88 23.23
N GLN A 5 74.16 -25.54 24.50
CA GLN A 5 73.90 -24.27 25.20
C GLN A 5 75.30 -23.66 25.57
N PRO A 6 75.44 -22.58 26.36
CA PRO A 6 75.12 -21.14 26.19
C PRO A 6 76.38 -20.26 26.48
N LEU A 7 76.25 -18.92 26.64
CA LEU A 7 76.90 -18.11 27.71
C LEU A 7 76.68 -16.59 27.53
N SER A 8 76.15 -15.96 28.58
CA SER A 8 76.30 -14.52 28.95
C SER A 8 77.26 -14.45 30.18
N PRO A 9 77.46 -13.34 30.92
CA PRO A 9 77.42 -11.87 30.71
C PRO A 9 78.70 -11.19 31.34
N PRO A 10 78.67 -9.92 31.83
CA PRO A 10 78.49 -9.71 33.28
C PRO A 10 77.63 -8.47 33.65
N LYS A 11 76.70 -8.59 34.63
CA LYS A 11 76.68 -8.09 36.05
C LYS A 11 76.61 -6.55 36.19
N ALA A 12 75.79 -5.96 37.07
CA ALA A 12 75.65 -6.31 38.49
C ALA A 12 74.47 -5.60 39.25
N PHE A 13 74.03 -6.27 40.34
CA PHE A 13 73.34 -5.83 41.60
C PHE A 13 71.97 -5.12 41.55
N SER A 14 71.09 -5.16 42.57
CA SER A 14 70.53 -6.19 43.48
C SER A 14 69.43 -5.51 44.30
N ASN A 15 68.42 -6.28 44.72
CA ASN A 15 67.57 -6.14 45.92
C ASN A 15 66.43 -5.09 46.01
N SER A 16 65.21 -5.65 46.06
CA SER A 16 64.23 -5.56 47.17
C SER A 16 63.38 -4.29 47.42
N ALA A 17 62.10 -4.43 47.05
CA ALA A 17 60.89 -4.27 47.89
C ALA A 17 60.38 -2.88 48.38
N ARG A 18 59.12 -2.63 47.94
CA ARG A 18 57.93 -2.14 48.69
C ARG A 18 57.67 -0.63 48.93
N THR A 19 56.50 -0.24 48.37
CA THR A 19 55.44 0.66 48.93
C THR A 19 55.42 2.15 48.55
N ILE A 20 54.47 2.47 47.65
CA ILE A 20 53.46 3.57 47.63
C ILE A 20 53.88 4.98 48.11
N VAL A 21 53.71 6.01 47.25
CA VAL A 21 52.84 7.21 47.45
C VAL A 21 52.84 8.09 46.18
N ARG A 22 51.66 8.68 45.92
CA ARG A 22 51.23 9.61 44.86
C ARG A 22 52.01 10.94 44.80
N LEU A 23 52.15 11.51 43.60
CA LEU A 23 51.70 12.86 43.17
C LEU A 23 52.20 13.10 41.72
N SER A 24 51.31 13.14 40.73
CA SER A 24 50.77 14.36 40.09
C SER A 24 51.65 14.93 38.97
N PHE A 25 51.17 14.88 37.73
CA PHE A 25 51.02 16.07 36.90
C PHE A 25 49.85 15.91 35.93
N LEU A 26 48.92 16.84 36.10
CA LEU A 26 47.70 17.09 35.34
C LEU A 26 48.10 17.92 34.11
N ILE A 27 47.82 17.45 32.88
CA ILE A 27 47.68 18.34 31.72
C ILE A 27 46.34 18.03 31.08
N THR A 28 45.42 18.95 31.31
CA THR A 28 44.03 18.94 30.89
C THR A 28 43.96 19.41 29.44
N ALA A 29 43.65 18.51 28.51
CA ALA A 29 43.12 18.90 27.20
C ALA A 29 41.59 19.03 27.34
N LEU A 30 41.14 20.18 27.86
CA LEU A 30 39.75 20.63 27.71
C LEU A 30 39.52 20.94 26.23
N ALA A 31 39.07 19.95 25.46
CA ALA A 31 38.27 20.25 24.28
C ALA A 31 36.92 20.75 24.81
N VAL A 32 36.80 22.06 24.97
CA VAL A 32 35.51 22.74 25.09
C VAL A 32 34.73 22.37 23.83
N ARG A 33 33.81 21.40 23.94
CA ARG A 33 32.63 21.41 23.09
C ARG A 33 31.98 22.75 23.40
N ALA A 34 32.07 23.69 22.46
CA ALA A 34 31.17 24.82 22.47
C ALA A 34 29.76 24.20 22.56
N SER A 35 29.12 24.38 23.72
CA SER A 35 27.68 24.34 23.78
C SER A 35 27.24 25.34 22.74
N GLU A 36 26.62 24.85 21.65
CA GLU A 36 25.83 25.73 20.81
C GLU A 36 24.95 26.56 21.74
N PRO A 37 24.85 27.89 21.53
CA PRO A 37 23.92 28.68 22.29
C PRO A 37 22.55 27.99 22.20
N ALA A 38 21.73 28.05 23.24
CA ALA A 38 20.36 27.54 23.24
C ALA A 38 19.60 28.19 22.06
N GLY A 39 19.72 27.56 20.90
CA GLY A 39 19.39 28.13 19.61
C GLY A 39 17.93 27.82 19.35
N SER A 40 17.24 28.76 18.72
CA SER A 40 15.96 28.52 18.07
C SER A 40 15.98 27.15 17.39
N GLY A 41 14.93 26.33 17.58
CA GLY A 41 14.81 25.02 16.95
C GLY A 41 15.03 25.07 15.42
N PRO A 42 15.21 23.91 14.75
CA PRO A 42 15.49 23.85 13.33
C PRO A 42 14.43 24.64 12.54
N GLN A 43 14.88 25.41 11.54
CA GLN A 43 13.99 26.23 10.73
C GLN A 43 13.15 25.37 9.77
N ALA A 44 11.83 25.46 9.89
CA ALA A 44 10.89 24.90 8.92
C ALA A 44 10.62 25.89 7.77
N THR A 45 10.69 25.40 6.53
CA THR A 45 10.31 26.14 5.32
C THR A 45 8.96 25.66 4.82
N LEU A 46 8.06 26.59 4.51
CA LEU A 46 6.75 26.25 3.93
C LEU A 46 6.93 25.81 2.47
N VAL A 47 6.54 24.58 2.14
CA VAL A 47 6.59 24.01 0.78
C VAL A 47 5.28 24.28 0.04
N ALA A 48 4.16 24.09 0.72
CA ALA A 48 2.80 24.33 0.22
C ALA A 48 1.85 24.57 1.41
N PRO A 49 0.58 24.97 1.21
CA PRO A 49 -0.35 25.22 2.32
C PRO A 49 -0.47 24.04 3.30
N GLY A 50 0.09 24.22 4.50
CA GLY A 50 0.11 23.20 5.56
C GLY A 50 1.13 22.08 5.36
N ILE A 51 2.11 22.26 4.46
CA ILE A 51 3.23 21.33 4.25
C ILE A 51 4.53 22.07 4.51
N TRP A 52 5.28 21.60 5.50
CA TRP A 52 6.52 22.20 5.95
C TRP A 52 7.68 21.23 5.74
N ARG A 53 8.82 21.73 5.28
CA ARG A 53 10.08 20.97 5.18
C ARG A 53 11.04 21.43 6.26
N ILE A 54 11.69 20.48 6.93
CA ILE A 54 12.82 20.72 7.81
C ILE A 54 14.02 19.97 7.23
N HIS A 55 15.13 20.69 7.03
CA HIS A 55 16.34 20.18 6.41
C HIS A 55 17.44 19.99 7.44
N PHE A 56 18.07 18.83 7.44
CA PHE A 56 19.16 18.50 8.35
C PHE A 56 20.37 17.92 7.62
N GLY A 57 21.58 18.35 7.98
CA GLY A 57 22.83 17.77 7.48
C GLY A 57 22.95 17.82 5.96
N ASN A 58 23.50 16.75 5.37
CA ASN A 58 23.57 16.56 3.92
C ASN A 58 22.76 15.30 3.53
N PRO A 59 21.46 15.43 3.18
CA PRO A 59 20.64 14.31 2.75
C PRO A 59 21.24 13.57 1.55
N GLU A 60 20.95 12.27 1.44
CA GLU A 60 21.39 11.48 0.31
C GLU A 60 20.72 11.97 -1.00
N PRO A 61 21.41 11.87 -2.16
CA PRO A 61 20.89 12.44 -3.41
C PRO A 61 19.70 11.67 -3.99
N PHE A 62 19.59 10.38 -3.66
CA PHE A 62 18.56 9.47 -4.17
C PHE A 62 17.59 9.07 -3.05
N THR A 63 16.53 9.85 -2.92
CA THR A 63 15.42 9.64 -1.97
C THR A 63 14.11 9.45 -2.74
N PRO A 64 13.00 9.07 -2.08
CA PRO A 64 11.71 9.02 -2.74
C PRO A 64 11.30 10.33 -3.43
N ILE A 65 11.61 11.50 -2.86
CA ILE A 65 11.33 12.79 -3.54
C ILE A 65 12.12 12.96 -4.83
N HIS A 66 13.38 12.50 -4.88
CA HIS A 66 14.17 12.54 -6.10
C HIS A 66 13.46 11.81 -7.26
N PHE A 67 12.80 10.69 -6.95
CA PHE A 67 12.09 9.86 -7.92
C PHE A 67 10.59 10.12 -7.98
N GLN A 68 10.11 11.26 -7.49
CA GLN A 68 8.70 11.59 -7.55
C GLN A 68 8.22 11.70 -9.01
N SER A 69 7.31 10.81 -9.43
CA SER A 69 6.89 10.70 -10.83
C SER A 69 5.73 11.60 -11.24
N ALA A 70 5.01 12.18 -10.27
CA ALA A 70 3.89 13.08 -10.50
C ALA A 70 4.08 14.37 -9.69
N PRO A 71 3.87 15.55 -10.30
CA PRO A 71 4.04 16.82 -9.59
C PRO A 71 2.96 16.98 -8.52
N MET A 72 3.32 17.62 -7.41
CA MET A 72 2.38 18.02 -6.35
C MET A 72 1.18 18.81 -6.91
N ASP A 73 -0.05 18.43 -6.51
CA ASP A 73 -1.27 19.17 -6.87
C ASP A 73 -1.42 20.43 -6.01
N SER A 74 -0.70 21.46 -6.44
CA SER A 74 -0.71 22.78 -5.81
C SER A 74 -2.07 23.47 -5.86
N SER A 75 -2.95 23.07 -6.79
CA SER A 75 -4.27 23.68 -6.96
C SER A 75 -5.24 23.18 -5.89
N ALA A 76 -5.30 21.86 -5.69
CA ALA A 76 -6.12 21.24 -4.67
C ALA A 76 -5.64 21.62 -3.26
N LEU A 77 -4.31 21.65 -3.02
CA LEU A 77 -3.73 22.06 -1.74
C LEU A 77 -4.13 23.48 -1.33
N LYS A 78 -4.31 24.42 -2.28
CA LYS A 78 -4.78 25.78 -1.99
C LYS A 78 -6.23 25.84 -1.50
N THR A 79 -7.04 24.84 -1.81
CA THR A 79 -8.45 24.76 -1.37
C THR A 79 -8.63 24.09 -0.01
N MET A 80 -7.56 23.48 0.53
CA MET A 80 -7.63 22.80 1.82
C MET A 80 -7.75 23.80 2.99
N PRO A 81 -8.42 23.40 4.09
CA PRO A 81 -8.65 24.27 5.25
C PRO A 81 -7.35 24.79 5.89
N ASP A 82 -7.48 25.95 6.53
CA ASP A 82 -6.46 26.99 6.61
C ASP A 82 -5.16 26.68 7.40
N LYS A 83 -4.17 27.50 7.05
CA LYS A 83 -2.72 27.50 7.32
C LYS A 83 -2.37 27.58 8.80
N LYS A 84 -2.33 26.43 9.47
CA LYS A 84 -1.75 26.36 10.81
C LYS A 84 -0.22 26.52 10.74
N PRO A 85 0.41 27.12 11.78
CA PRO A 85 1.84 26.94 11.99
C PRO A 85 2.16 25.44 12.01
N ILE A 86 3.41 25.09 11.77
CA ILE A 86 3.87 23.72 11.87
C ILE A 86 3.34 23.06 13.16
N PRO A 87 2.68 21.89 13.08
CA PRO A 87 1.94 21.29 14.19
C PRO A 87 2.83 20.60 15.24
N VAL A 88 4.15 20.64 15.05
CA VAL A 88 5.16 20.11 15.97
C VAL A 88 5.98 21.26 16.55
N ASP A 89 6.28 21.18 17.85
CA ASP A 89 7.11 22.18 18.53
C ASP A 89 8.56 22.07 18.05
N GLN A 90 8.97 22.96 17.14
CA GLN A 90 10.29 22.99 16.54
C GLN A 90 11.40 23.04 17.60
N ASN A 91 11.19 23.73 18.72
CA ASN A 91 12.22 23.85 19.76
C ASN A 91 12.49 22.53 20.50
N LYS A 92 11.62 21.52 20.33
CA LYS A 92 11.76 20.18 20.91
C LYS A 92 12.19 19.14 19.88
N ILE A 93 12.47 19.56 18.64
CA ILE A 93 13.08 18.69 17.63
C ILE A 93 14.59 18.71 17.84
N SER A 94 15.19 17.53 17.93
CA SER A 94 16.65 17.39 17.97
C SER A 94 17.13 16.47 16.86
N PHE A 95 18.28 16.80 16.31
CA PHE A 95 18.94 16.05 15.25
C PHE A 95 20.35 15.71 15.67
N ARG A 96 20.79 14.50 15.34
CA ARG A 96 22.15 14.05 15.60
C ARG A 96 22.61 13.20 14.44
N CYS A 97 23.82 13.44 13.95
CA CYS A 97 24.52 12.48 13.09
C CYS A 97 25.78 11.95 13.77
N SER A 98 26.17 10.76 13.35
CA SER A 98 27.40 10.09 13.76
C SER A 98 27.91 9.24 12.59
N ASP A 99 29.00 8.51 12.82
CA ASP A 99 29.53 7.57 11.81
C ASP A 99 28.50 6.48 11.45
N ARG A 100 27.62 6.11 12.39
CA ARG A 100 26.54 5.13 12.18
C ARG A 100 25.44 5.63 11.24
N GLY A 101 25.17 6.93 11.20
CA GLY A 101 24.00 7.50 10.52
C GLY A 101 23.43 8.69 11.28
N CYS A 102 22.22 9.09 10.92
CA CYS A 102 21.52 10.23 11.51
C CYS A 102 20.24 9.80 12.23
N SER A 103 19.89 10.55 13.27
CA SER A 103 18.68 10.35 14.05
C SER A 103 17.96 11.66 14.30
N VAL A 104 16.64 11.63 14.24
CA VAL A 104 15.77 12.77 14.55
C VAL A 104 14.83 12.38 15.67
N LEU A 105 14.75 13.21 16.70
CA LEU A 105 13.78 13.07 17.78
C LEU A 105 12.71 14.16 17.62
N LEU A 106 11.45 13.75 17.47
CA LEU A 106 10.29 14.64 17.40
C LEU A 106 9.44 14.52 18.68
N PRO A 107 8.84 15.63 19.15
CA PRO A 107 7.98 15.61 20.32
C PRO A 107 6.67 14.86 20.06
N MET A 108 6.17 14.12 21.06
CA MET A 108 4.83 13.54 21.04
C MET A 108 4.05 13.92 22.30
N LYS A 109 2.72 14.03 22.19
CA LYS A 109 1.83 14.15 23.35
C LYS A 109 1.64 12.78 24.01
N SER A 110 1.28 12.78 25.29
CA SER A 110 1.14 11.55 26.08
C SER A 110 0.00 10.63 25.60
N GLY A 111 -1.11 11.20 25.11
CA GLY A 111 -2.29 10.48 24.63
C GLY A 111 -2.33 10.21 23.12
N GLU A 112 -1.26 10.57 22.42
CA GLU A 112 -1.12 10.47 20.97
C GLU A 112 -0.92 9.01 20.51
N SER A 113 -1.64 8.63 19.47
CA SER A 113 -1.50 7.37 18.72
C SER A 113 -0.88 7.64 17.34
N ILE A 114 -0.12 6.68 16.83
CA ILE A 114 0.60 6.78 15.55
C ILE A 114 0.16 5.62 14.64
N TYR A 115 -0.11 5.93 13.39
CA TYR A 115 -0.54 5.01 12.33
C TYR A 115 0.29 5.23 11.07
N GLY A 116 0.19 4.31 10.10
CA GLY A 116 0.93 4.38 8.84
C GLY A 116 2.27 3.64 8.93
N LEU A 117 3.34 4.30 8.51
CA LEU A 117 4.68 3.72 8.31
C LEU A 117 4.66 2.55 7.32
N GLY A 118 3.88 2.71 6.25
CA GLY A 118 3.73 1.72 5.20
C GLY A 118 2.57 0.76 5.42
N LEU A 119 2.51 -0.26 4.57
CA LEU A 119 1.39 -1.19 4.50
C LEU A 119 1.62 -2.42 5.38
N SER A 120 1.66 -2.22 6.70
CA SER A 120 1.72 -3.36 7.63
C SER A 120 0.40 -4.14 7.61
N THR A 121 0.47 -5.46 7.52
CA THR A 121 -0.69 -6.35 7.64
C THR A 121 -0.85 -6.89 9.06
N LYS A 122 0.13 -6.67 9.94
CA LYS A 122 0.13 -7.16 11.34
C LYS A 122 -0.03 -6.07 12.39
N LEU A 123 0.51 -4.87 12.13
CA LEU A 123 0.47 -3.74 13.06
C LEU A 123 -0.58 -2.72 12.63
N PHE A 124 -1.24 -2.06 13.59
CA PHE A 124 -2.22 -1.00 13.33
C PHE A 124 -1.90 0.27 14.14
N ASP A 125 -2.28 0.36 15.43
CA ASP A 125 -1.79 1.43 16.30
C ASP A 125 -0.35 1.13 16.74
N LEU A 126 0.58 1.92 16.22
CA LEU A 126 2.00 1.74 16.43
C LEU A 126 2.46 2.19 17.83
N THR A 127 1.57 2.72 18.67
CA THR A 127 1.89 3.18 20.03
C THR A 127 1.36 2.29 21.15
N GLN A 128 0.58 1.24 20.82
CA GLN A 128 0.00 0.33 21.79
C GLN A 128 0.59 -1.08 21.62
N GLY A 129 1.23 -1.61 22.66
CA GLY A 129 1.72 -3.00 22.72
C GLY A 129 0.69 -3.97 23.31
N LYS A 130 0.87 -5.28 23.07
CA LYS A 130 -0.08 -6.35 23.44
C LYS A 130 -0.44 -6.43 24.94
N ASN A 131 0.38 -5.86 25.83
CA ASN A 131 0.23 -5.93 27.29
C ASN A 131 0.11 -4.55 27.95
N GLY A 132 -0.41 -3.54 27.25
CA GLY A 132 -0.50 -2.16 27.77
C GLY A 132 0.85 -1.43 27.86
N GLN A 133 1.90 -1.96 27.21
CA GLN A 133 3.16 -1.25 27.02
C GLN A 133 2.96 -0.12 26.00
N SER A 134 3.47 1.07 26.32
CA SER A 134 3.44 2.22 25.42
C SER A 134 4.64 2.20 24.46
N GLY A 135 4.34 2.39 23.18
CA GLY A 135 5.29 2.53 22.08
C GLY A 135 5.82 1.21 21.53
N ARG A 136 6.35 1.27 20.31
CA ARG A 136 6.94 0.15 19.56
C ARG A 136 8.25 0.56 18.90
N HIS A 137 9.04 -0.44 18.52
CA HIS A 137 10.08 -0.28 17.50
C HIS A 137 9.49 -0.81 16.20
N VAL A 138 9.41 0.06 15.20
CA VAL A 138 8.94 -0.24 13.85
C VAL A 138 10.13 -0.09 12.91
N PHE A 139 10.49 -1.14 12.19
CA PHE A 139 11.63 -1.20 11.29
C PHE A 139 11.15 -1.25 9.85
N LEU A 140 11.40 -0.17 9.12
CA LEU A 140 10.99 -0.02 7.73
C LEU A 140 12.02 -0.65 6.83
N LYS A 141 11.65 -1.83 6.35
CA LYS A 141 12.43 -2.65 5.44
C LYS A 141 11.46 -3.40 4.53
N PRO A 142 11.69 -3.44 3.21
CA PRO A 142 10.91 -4.27 2.31
C PRO A 142 10.98 -5.74 2.73
N THR A 143 9.90 -6.49 2.56
CA THR A 143 9.88 -7.93 2.82
C THR A 143 8.81 -8.62 1.97
N ASP A 144 9.08 -9.84 1.53
CA ASP A 144 8.07 -10.75 0.96
C ASP A 144 7.18 -11.41 2.04
N SER A 145 7.54 -11.25 3.32
CA SER A 145 6.90 -11.87 4.48
C SER A 145 6.39 -10.79 5.47
N PRO A 146 5.35 -10.01 5.10
CA PRO A 146 4.86 -8.85 5.86
C PRO A 146 4.12 -9.19 7.16
N GLU A 147 3.78 -10.46 7.42
CA GLU A 147 3.06 -10.89 8.63
C GLU A 147 3.95 -10.98 9.88
N ASN A 148 4.72 -9.92 10.16
CA ASN A 148 5.66 -9.81 11.27
C ASN A 148 5.29 -8.69 12.24
N GLU A 149 5.87 -8.69 13.45
CA GLU A 149 5.56 -7.69 14.49
C GLU A 149 6.57 -6.53 14.55
N LEU A 150 7.46 -6.43 13.56
CA LEU A 150 8.52 -5.42 13.48
C LEU A 150 8.19 -4.30 12.49
N GLY A 151 7.20 -4.45 11.61
CA GLY A 151 6.80 -3.41 10.66
C GLY A 151 7.46 -3.48 9.29
N GLU A 152 8.26 -4.52 9.04
CA GLU A 152 8.68 -4.85 7.68
C GLU A 152 7.44 -5.13 6.83
N SER A 153 7.37 -4.61 5.61
CA SER A 153 6.21 -4.84 4.74
C SER A 153 6.61 -4.84 3.27
N HIS A 154 5.68 -5.22 2.39
CA HIS A 154 5.84 -5.05 0.94
C HIS A 154 6.07 -3.58 0.55
N ALA A 155 5.50 -2.63 1.29
CA ALA A 155 5.59 -1.21 0.96
C ALA A 155 5.84 -0.35 2.21
N PRO A 156 7.08 -0.31 2.72
CA PRO A 156 7.43 0.33 3.99
C PRO A 156 7.64 1.84 3.84
N ALA A 157 6.59 2.57 3.44
CA ALA A 157 6.64 4.02 3.25
C ALA A 157 6.95 4.74 4.58
N PRO A 158 8.02 5.58 4.66
CA PRO A 158 8.40 6.30 5.89
C PRO A 158 7.52 7.53 6.17
N PHE A 159 6.20 7.36 6.10
CA PHE A 159 5.18 8.36 6.41
C PHE A 159 4.28 7.86 7.54
N TYR A 160 4.13 8.64 8.61
CA TYR A 160 3.19 8.33 9.68
C TYR A 160 2.15 9.43 9.87
N VAL A 161 1.03 9.04 10.47
CA VAL A 161 -0.08 9.94 10.82
C VAL A 161 -0.34 9.85 12.31
N SER A 162 -0.47 11.01 12.93
CA SER A 162 -0.75 11.18 14.35
C SER A 162 -2.23 11.44 14.60
N SER A 163 -2.78 10.85 15.68
CA SER A 163 -4.13 11.16 16.19
C SER A 163 -4.33 12.62 16.57
N GLU A 164 -3.26 13.41 16.70
CA GLU A 164 -3.32 14.85 16.94
C GLU A 164 -3.54 15.67 15.67
N GLY A 165 -3.76 15.01 14.52
CA GLY A 165 -4.12 15.68 13.27
C GLY A 165 -2.93 16.26 12.53
N TYR A 166 -1.83 15.50 12.45
CA TYR A 166 -0.71 15.82 11.58
C TYR A 166 -0.05 14.54 11.05
N GLY A 167 0.74 14.65 9.98
CA GLY A 167 1.54 13.56 9.45
C GLY A 167 2.99 13.99 9.24
N VAL A 168 3.90 13.03 9.22
CA VAL A 168 5.33 13.27 9.02
C VAL A 168 5.91 12.24 8.07
N PHE A 169 6.56 12.71 7.01
CA PHE A 169 7.29 11.90 6.03
C PHE A 169 8.78 12.14 6.19
N ILE A 170 9.55 11.06 6.34
CA ILE A 170 11.02 11.09 6.37
C ILE A 170 11.51 10.70 4.99
N ASP A 171 12.14 11.63 4.27
CA ASP A 171 12.57 11.41 2.89
C ASP A 171 13.88 10.61 2.84
N THR A 172 13.75 9.28 2.91
CA THR A 172 14.88 8.34 2.86
C THR A 172 14.52 7.07 2.10
N ALA A 173 15.52 6.50 1.43
CA ALA A 173 15.47 5.15 0.84
C ALA A 173 16.21 4.10 1.70
N ARG A 174 16.81 4.52 2.82
CA ARG A 174 17.47 3.63 3.78
C ARG A 174 16.45 2.89 4.62
N PHE A 175 16.83 1.71 5.09
CA PHE A 175 16.06 1.02 6.11
C PHE A 175 16.10 1.85 7.40
N ALA A 176 14.94 2.20 7.94
CA ALA A 176 14.82 3.16 9.02
C ALA A 176 14.08 2.58 10.22
N SER A 177 14.53 2.90 11.42
CA SER A 177 13.87 2.50 12.67
C SER A 177 13.09 3.66 13.26
N PHE A 178 11.83 3.42 13.59
CA PHE A 178 10.92 4.34 14.26
C PHE A 178 10.59 3.82 15.65
N TYR A 179 10.89 4.61 16.65
CA TYR A 179 10.60 4.34 18.06
C TYR A 179 9.44 5.23 18.48
N THR A 180 8.25 4.65 18.54
CA THR A 180 6.96 5.37 18.57
C THR A 180 6.49 5.64 20.01
N GLY A 181 7.30 6.34 20.80
CA GLY A 181 6.95 6.68 22.19
C GLY A 181 7.28 5.61 23.23
N ASN A 182 8.17 4.67 22.90
CA ASN A 182 8.73 3.72 23.86
C ASN A 182 10.02 4.22 24.52
N ASN A 183 10.75 5.13 23.88
CA ASN A 183 12.01 5.66 24.39
C ASN A 183 11.82 7.07 24.96
N SER A 184 12.51 7.35 26.06
CA SER A 184 12.64 8.69 26.61
C SER A 184 14.13 9.05 26.62
N PRO A 185 14.53 10.19 26.02
CA PRO A 185 15.89 10.69 26.20
C PRO A 185 16.12 10.96 27.69
N THR A 186 17.38 10.90 28.13
CA THR A 186 17.80 11.35 29.46
C THR A 186 17.59 12.86 29.57
N LEU A 187 16.37 13.27 29.88
CA LEU A 187 15.96 14.63 30.20
C LEU A 187 15.18 14.55 31.51
N ASP A 188 15.56 15.39 32.47
CA ASP A 188 15.05 15.54 33.85
C ASP A 188 14.41 14.29 34.46
N ALA A 189 15.16 13.62 35.35
CA ALA A 189 14.68 12.45 36.09
C ALA A 189 13.33 12.75 36.76
N VAL A 190 12.28 12.05 36.33
CA VAL A 190 11.00 12.06 37.04
C VAL A 190 11.17 11.17 38.26
N GLU A 191 11.26 11.75 39.45
CA GLU A 191 11.26 10.99 40.70
C GLU A 191 9.98 10.15 40.79
N THR A 192 10.15 8.83 40.87
CA THR A 192 9.03 7.92 41.11
C THR A 192 8.75 7.89 42.61
N HIS A 193 7.73 8.61 43.08
CA HIS A 193 7.28 8.51 44.46
C HIS A 193 6.39 7.27 44.66
N GLY A 194 7.01 6.17 45.08
CA GLY A 194 6.30 4.95 45.51
C GLY A 194 7.18 4.11 46.43
N ARG A 195 6.62 3.64 47.55
CA ARG A 195 7.31 2.70 48.47
C ARG A 195 7.21 1.24 48.02
N GLU A 196 6.45 0.94 46.97
CA GLU A 196 6.33 -0.40 46.41
C GLU A 196 7.47 -0.70 45.43
N VAL A 197 8.14 -1.84 45.66
CA VAL A 197 9.12 -2.38 44.72
C VAL A 197 8.37 -2.91 43.49
N LYS A 198 8.59 -2.31 42.32
CA LYS A 198 8.11 -2.89 41.06
C LYS A 198 8.87 -4.18 40.79
N THR A 199 8.17 -5.30 40.73
CA THR A 199 8.73 -6.65 40.47
C THR A 199 8.73 -7.03 38.98
N ASN A 200 8.22 -6.15 38.12
CA ASN A 200 8.18 -6.35 36.68
C ASN A 200 8.42 -5.02 35.94
N THR A 201 8.62 -5.10 34.63
CA THR A 201 8.83 -3.93 33.75
C THR A 201 7.53 -3.22 33.37
N THR A 202 6.38 -3.62 33.92
CA THR A 202 5.08 -3.01 33.62
C THR A 202 4.99 -1.66 34.35
N GLY A 203 4.80 -0.59 33.57
CA GLY A 203 4.79 0.79 34.10
C GLY A 203 6.14 1.49 33.99
N ARG A 204 6.51 1.86 32.76
CA ARG A 204 7.54 2.90 32.51
C ARG A 204 7.04 4.24 33.07
N PRO A 205 7.93 5.13 33.57
CA PRO A 205 7.55 6.46 34.02
C PRO A 205 6.71 7.18 32.96
N ARG A 206 5.63 7.88 33.36
CA ARG A 206 4.83 8.74 32.47
C ARG A 206 5.62 10.01 32.14
N GLY A 207 6.70 9.86 31.39
CA GLY A 207 7.43 10.98 30.78
C GLY A 207 6.76 11.44 29.48
N MET A 208 7.30 12.50 28.90
CA MET A 208 6.94 12.94 27.54
C MET A 208 7.24 11.81 26.54
N LYS A 209 6.27 11.42 25.71
CA LYS A 209 6.51 10.49 24.61
C LYS A 209 7.35 11.20 23.54
N THR A 210 8.19 10.45 22.84
CA THR A 210 8.98 10.97 21.71
C THR A 210 8.95 10.00 20.55
N MET A 211 8.98 10.55 19.33
CA MET A 211 9.22 9.78 18.11
C MET A 211 10.71 9.89 17.82
N LEU A 212 11.46 8.79 17.96
CA LEU A 212 12.85 8.75 17.52
C LEU A 212 12.92 7.99 16.20
N VAL A 213 13.45 8.64 15.17
CA VAL A 213 13.75 8.06 13.87
C VAL A 213 15.26 7.86 13.79
N ASP A 214 15.73 6.63 13.61
CA ASP A 214 17.14 6.27 13.37
C ASP A 214 17.28 5.81 11.91
N VAL A 215 18.12 6.52 11.15
CA VAL A 215 18.41 6.25 9.74
C VAL A 215 19.91 5.97 9.61
N PRO A 216 20.31 4.69 9.61
CA PRO A 216 21.69 4.29 9.40
C PRO A 216 22.25 4.81 8.06
N ALA A 217 23.58 4.95 7.99
CA ALA A 217 24.36 5.43 6.84
C ALA A 217 24.10 6.88 6.39
N ALA A 218 22.89 7.42 6.56
CA ALA A 218 22.52 8.77 6.18
C ALA A 218 23.44 9.83 6.83
N LYS A 219 23.69 10.92 6.10
CA LYS A 219 24.49 12.09 6.55
C LYS A 219 23.65 13.36 6.70
N GLY A 220 22.35 13.25 6.43
CA GLY A 220 21.34 14.28 6.55
C GLY A 220 19.98 13.71 6.20
N LEU A 221 18.92 14.46 6.52
CA LEU A 221 17.54 14.07 6.26
C LEU A 221 16.71 15.30 5.92
N ASP A 222 15.79 15.13 4.98
CA ASP A 222 14.65 16.01 4.84
C ASP A 222 13.42 15.39 5.49
N ILE A 223 12.69 16.21 6.23
CA ILE A 223 11.44 15.81 6.87
C ILE A 223 10.33 16.74 6.41
N TYR A 224 9.20 16.15 6.02
CA TYR A 224 8.01 16.87 5.61
C TYR A 224 6.92 16.69 6.66
N VAL A 225 6.36 17.79 7.16
CA VAL A 225 5.27 17.80 8.13
C VAL A 225 4.00 18.29 7.46
N PHE A 226 2.97 17.47 7.51
CA PHE A 226 1.65 17.70 6.92
C PHE A 226 0.66 18.06 8.02
N ALA A 227 0.18 19.30 8.04
CA ALA A 227 -0.77 19.77 9.04
C ALA A 227 -2.18 19.23 8.80
N GLY A 228 -2.99 19.18 9.86
CA GLY A 228 -4.43 18.87 9.83
C GLY A 228 -5.33 20.09 9.52
N PRO A 229 -6.55 20.17 10.08
CA PRO A 229 -6.81 19.96 11.50
C PRO A 229 -7.16 18.52 11.92
N THR A 230 -7.55 17.65 10.99
CA THR A 230 -7.84 16.23 11.29
C THR A 230 -6.72 15.31 10.79
N MET A 231 -6.75 14.04 11.21
CA MET A 231 -5.87 13.01 10.65
C MET A 231 -6.05 12.87 9.14
N LEU A 232 -7.31 12.84 8.68
CA LEU A 232 -7.64 12.73 7.27
C LEU A 232 -7.10 13.91 6.45
N ASP A 233 -7.12 15.13 7.00
CA ASP A 233 -6.54 16.29 6.30
C ASP A 233 -5.02 16.16 6.11
N ALA A 234 -4.30 15.59 7.08
CA ALA A 234 -2.87 15.35 6.95
C ALA A 234 -2.57 14.31 5.85
N VAL A 235 -3.35 13.21 5.82
CA VAL A 235 -3.28 12.19 4.76
C VAL A 235 -3.61 12.78 3.40
N LYS A 236 -4.68 13.57 3.29
CA LYS A 236 -5.07 14.24 2.05
C LYS A 236 -3.95 15.14 1.52
N ARG A 237 -3.28 15.90 2.39
CA ARG A 237 -2.12 16.70 2.00
C ARG A 237 -0.96 15.84 1.51
N TYR A 238 -0.65 14.74 2.18
CA TYR A 238 0.40 13.81 1.73
C TYR A 238 0.08 13.21 0.35
N ASN A 239 -1.18 12.82 0.11
CA ASN A 239 -1.59 12.28 -1.18
C ASN A 239 -1.53 13.33 -2.29
N LEU A 240 -1.99 14.57 -2.03
CA LEU A 240 -1.88 15.67 -3.01
C LEU A 240 -0.43 16.12 -3.23
N PHE A 241 0.41 16.06 -2.20
CA PHE A 241 1.86 16.24 -2.32
C PHE A 241 2.49 15.19 -3.23
N SER A 242 1.98 13.96 -3.19
CA SER A 242 2.38 12.82 -4.04
C SER A 242 1.78 12.84 -5.46
N GLY A 243 1.10 13.94 -5.82
CA GLY A 243 0.47 14.13 -7.14
C GLY A 243 -1.02 13.79 -7.21
N GLY A 244 -1.66 13.53 -6.07
CA GLY A 244 -3.04 13.08 -5.97
C GLY A 244 -3.16 11.58 -6.18
N GLY A 245 -4.31 11.05 -5.78
CA GLY A 245 -4.66 9.66 -6.03
C GLY A 245 -4.80 9.32 -7.52
N VAL A 246 -4.46 8.09 -7.89
CA VAL A 246 -4.71 7.57 -9.22
C VAL A 246 -6.21 7.44 -9.50
N VAL A 247 -6.63 7.68 -10.75
CA VAL A 247 -7.96 7.29 -11.23
C VAL A 247 -7.81 6.05 -12.10
N PRO A 248 -8.35 4.89 -11.69
CA PRO A 248 -8.28 3.67 -12.47
C PRO A 248 -9.05 3.81 -13.79
N PRO A 249 -8.76 2.98 -14.79
CA PRO A 249 -9.74 2.73 -15.85
C PRO A 249 -10.99 2.07 -15.27
N LEU A 250 -12.16 2.31 -15.85
CA LEU A 250 -13.43 1.76 -15.32
C LEU A 250 -13.41 0.22 -15.24
N TRP A 251 -12.81 -0.44 -16.24
CA TRP A 251 -12.63 -1.90 -16.25
C TRP A 251 -11.74 -2.39 -15.11
N GLY A 252 -10.80 -1.57 -14.63
CA GLY A 252 -9.89 -1.92 -13.54
C GLY A 252 -10.58 -2.03 -12.18
N LEU A 253 -11.79 -1.47 -12.06
CA LEU A 253 -12.63 -1.59 -10.86
C LEU A 253 -13.53 -2.82 -10.86
N GLY A 254 -13.61 -3.54 -11.98
CA GLY A 254 -14.34 -4.80 -12.12
C GLY A 254 -13.64 -5.97 -11.42
N ILE A 255 -13.88 -7.17 -11.91
CA ILE A 255 -13.28 -8.39 -11.35
C ILE A 255 -12.03 -8.79 -12.15
N GLN A 256 -10.95 -9.10 -11.44
CA GLN A 256 -9.73 -9.65 -12.01
C GLN A 256 -9.59 -11.13 -11.63
N TYR A 257 -9.46 -11.99 -12.64
CA TYR A 257 -9.17 -13.41 -12.47
C TYR A 257 -7.82 -13.76 -13.08
N ARG A 258 -6.93 -14.43 -12.33
CA ARG A 258 -5.65 -14.95 -12.87
C ARG A 258 -5.69 -16.46 -12.94
N GLY A 259 -5.36 -16.99 -14.12
CA GLY A 259 -5.34 -18.43 -14.37
C GLY A 259 -4.11 -19.13 -13.80
N HIS A 260 -4.14 -20.47 -13.80
CA HIS A 260 -3.03 -21.30 -13.37
C HIS A 260 -1.74 -21.09 -14.21
N ALA A 261 -0.57 -21.13 -13.58
CA ALA A 261 0.73 -20.76 -14.17
C ALA A 261 1.16 -21.58 -15.40
N LYS A 262 0.54 -22.74 -15.61
CA LYS A 262 0.83 -23.65 -16.73
C LYS A 262 -0.19 -23.60 -17.87
N LEU A 263 -1.23 -22.77 -17.79
CA LEU A 263 -2.21 -22.70 -18.88
C LEU A 263 -1.57 -22.03 -20.11
N GLY A 264 -1.67 -22.70 -21.26
CA GLY A 264 -1.37 -22.09 -22.56
C GLY A 264 -2.57 -21.34 -23.13
N ALA A 265 -2.44 -20.88 -24.38
CA ALA A 265 -3.47 -20.12 -25.08
C ALA A 265 -4.81 -20.87 -25.15
N ASP A 266 -4.81 -22.14 -25.55
CA ASP A 266 -6.04 -22.92 -25.75
C ASP A 266 -6.78 -23.19 -24.44
N GLU A 267 -6.08 -23.64 -23.40
CA GLU A 267 -6.71 -23.95 -22.11
C GLU A 267 -7.19 -22.67 -21.40
N THR A 268 -6.47 -21.56 -21.61
CA THR A 268 -6.91 -20.24 -21.14
C THR A 268 -8.21 -19.82 -21.83
N LEU A 269 -8.28 -19.95 -23.16
CA LEU A 269 -9.50 -19.62 -23.92
C LEU A 269 -10.66 -20.53 -23.53
N GLU A 270 -10.43 -21.82 -23.29
CA GLU A 270 -11.47 -22.74 -22.84
C GLU A 270 -12.06 -22.28 -21.50
N LEU A 271 -11.21 -21.96 -20.52
CA LEU A 271 -11.67 -21.51 -19.20
C LEU A 271 -12.35 -20.14 -19.28
N ALA A 272 -11.81 -19.20 -20.06
CA ALA A 272 -12.40 -17.89 -20.28
C ALA A 272 -13.80 -17.98 -20.90
N ASN A 273 -13.98 -18.83 -21.92
CA ASN A 273 -15.30 -19.09 -22.50
C ASN A 273 -16.27 -19.71 -21.48
N ARG A 274 -15.77 -20.60 -20.61
CA ARG A 274 -16.60 -21.20 -19.56
C ARG A 274 -17.08 -20.18 -18.55
N LEU A 275 -16.23 -19.25 -18.09
CA LEU A 275 -16.66 -18.18 -17.18
C LEU A 275 -17.72 -17.27 -17.81
N ARG A 276 -17.60 -16.99 -19.13
CA ARG A 276 -18.64 -16.26 -19.88
C ARG A 276 -19.94 -17.06 -20.00
N ALA A 277 -19.86 -18.36 -20.30
CA ALA A 277 -21.03 -19.23 -20.36
C ALA A 277 -21.73 -19.35 -19.00
N ASP A 278 -20.98 -19.27 -17.90
CA ASP A 278 -21.51 -19.25 -16.54
C ASP A 278 -22.07 -17.86 -16.13
N HIS A 279 -22.05 -16.85 -17.01
CA HIS A 279 -22.51 -15.49 -16.75
C HIS A 279 -21.82 -14.83 -15.53
N LEU A 280 -20.54 -15.13 -15.33
CA LEU A 280 -19.75 -14.58 -14.22
C LEU A 280 -19.13 -13.23 -14.61
N PRO A 281 -19.34 -12.17 -13.81
CA PRO A 281 -18.65 -10.92 -14.04
C PRO A 281 -17.13 -11.07 -13.97
N CYS A 282 -16.43 -10.63 -15.00
CA CYS A 282 -14.97 -10.66 -15.06
C CYS A 282 -14.46 -9.72 -16.16
N ASP A 283 -13.66 -8.74 -15.80
CA ASP A 283 -13.17 -7.70 -16.69
C ASP A 283 -11.73 -7.97 -17.11
N VAL A 284 -10.89 -8.45 -16.18
CA VAL A 284 -9.45 -8.57 -16.38
C VAL A 284 -9.02 -10.03 -16.26
N TRP A 285 -8.35 -10.52 -17.30
CA TRP A 285 -7.71 -11.83 -17.31
C TRP A 285 -6.20 -11.71 -17.06
N GLY A 286 -5.74 -12.36 -16.00
CA GLY A 286 -4.35 -12.46 -15.61
C GLY A 286 -3.65 -13.68 -16.21
N ILE A 287 -2.53 -13.46 -16.90
CA ILE A 287 -1.64 -14.51 -17.37
C ILE A 287 -0.42 -14.59 -16.44
N GLU A 288 -0.15 -15.79 -15.96
CA GLU A 288 0.96 -16.13 -15.07
C GLU A 288 2.22 -16.53 -15.90
N PRO A 289 3.37 -16.88 -15.30
CA PRO A 289 4.68 -16.86 -15.98
C PRO A 289 4.83 -17.64 -17.30
N GLY A 290 3.95 -18.61 -17.56
CA GLY A 290 3.99 -19.48 -18.74
C GLY A 290 3.88 -18.79 -20.10
N TRP A 291 3.57 -17.48 -20.14
CA TRP A 291 3.63 -16.70 -21.39
C TRP A 291 5.05 -16.48 -21.89
N GLN A 292 6.05 -16.50 -21.00
CA GLN A 292 7.44 -16.26 -21.36
C GLN A 292 8.19 -17.55 -21.67
N SER A 293 9.17 -17.48 -22.58
CA SER A 293 10.05 -18.60 -22.93
C SER A 293 10.94 -19.04 -21.75
N LYS A 294 11.24 -18.11 -20.82
CA LYS A 294 11.91 -18.28 -19.53
C LYS A 294 11.30 -17.28 -18.54
N ALA A 295 11.09 -17.71 -17.29
CA ALA A 295 10.37 -16.94 -16.28
C ALA A 295 11.16 -16.66 -14.99
N TYR A 296 12.11 -17.52 -14.59
CA TYR A 296 12.93 -17.34 -13.38
C TYR A 296 14.40 -17.61 -13.71
N SER A 297 15.13 -16.69 -14.35
CA SER A 297 14.75 -15.29 -14.66
C SER A 297 13.91 -15.08 -15.94
N CYS A 298 13.40 -13.86 -16.15
CA CYS A 298 12.45 -13.50 -17.20
C CYS A 298 13.14 -13.21 -18.55
N SER A 299 12.62 -13.81 -19.62
CA SER A 299 13.09 -13.57 -21.00
C SER A 299 12.43 -12.37 -21.67
N PHE A 300 11.20 -12.03 -21.27
CA PHE A 300 10.32 -11.06 -21.94
C PHE A 300 10.04 -11.43 -23.41
N VAL A 301 10.04 -12.72 -23.72
CA VAL A 301 9.79 -13.25 -25.07
C VAL A 301 8.68 -14.27 -24.97
N TRP A 302 7.65 -14.12 -25.80
CA TRP A 302 6.52 -15.05 -25.88
C TRP A 302 7.00 -16.49 -26.13
N ASN A 303 6.46 -17.43 -25.35
CA ASN A 303 6.73 -18.84 -25.49
C ASN A 303 5.89 -19.43 -26.62
N SER A 304 6.52 -19.74 -27.75
CA SER A 304 5.83 -20.28 -28.93
C SER A 304 5.21 -21.67 -28.72
N ASN A 305 5.56 -22.39 -27.65
CA ASN A 305 4.94 -23.68 -27.35
C ASN A 305 3.60 -23.55 -26.62
N THR A 306 3.44 -22.52 -25.78
CA THR A 306 2.21 -22.25 -25.01
C THR A 306 1.34 -21.17 -25.63
N PHE A 307 1.95 -20.20 -26.33
CA PHE A 307 1.31 -19.11 -27.07
C PHE A 307 1.92 -19.00 -28.48
N PRO A 308 1.61 -19.94 -29.39
CA PRO A 308 2.17 -19.96 -30.76
C PRO A 308 1.73 -18.78 -31.63
N ASP A 309 0.56 -18.20 -31.34
CA ASP A 309 -0.01 -17.03 -32.00
C ASP A 309 -0.52 -16.03 -30.94
N PRO A 310 0.39 -15.20 -30.36
CA PRO A 310 0.02 -14.25 -29.32
C PRO A 310 -1.07 -13.26 -29.76
N ASP A 311 -0.99 -12.75 -31.00
CA ASP A 311 -1.96 -11.78 -31.52
C ASP A 311 -3.34 -12.39 -31.70
N GLY A 312 -3.43 -13.61 -32.25
CA GLY A 312 -4.69 -14.33 -32.38
C GLY A 312 -5.28 -14.71 -31.02
N PHE A 313 -4.45 -15.09 -30.04
CA PHE A 313 -4.88 -15.34 -28.66
C PHE A 313 -5.49 -14.07 -28.04
N LEU A 314 -4.75 -12.95 -28.08
CA LEU A 314 -5.20 -11.67 -27.53
C LEU A 314 -6.46 -11.14 -28.24
N GLN A 315 -6.56 -11.32 -29.56
CA GLN A 315 -7.77 -10.97 -30.31
C GLN A 315 -8.99 -11.75 -29.83
N LYS A 316 -8.86 -13.06 -29.59
CA LYS A 316 -9.95 -13.90 -29.07
C LYS A 316 -10.35 -13.50 -27.65
N MET A 317 -9.37 -13.23 -26.76
CA MET A 317 -9.65 -12.74 -25.41
C MET A 317 -10.39 -11.40 -25.42
N ARG A 318 -9.96 -10.45 -26.26
CA ARG A 318 -10.68 -9.18 -26.48
C ARG A 318 -12.07 -9.39 -27.06
N GLY A 319 -12.26 -10.37 -27.95
CA GLY A 319 -13.57 -10.76 -28.47
C GLY A 319 -14.54 -11.26 -27.38
N LEU A 320 -13.99 -11.77 -26.27
CA LEU A 320 -14.73 -12.13 -25.05
C LEU A 320 -14.81 -10.98 -24.02
N ASN A 321 -14.39 -9.77 -24.40
CA ASN A 321 -14.32 -8.57 -23.56
C ASN A 321 -13.46 -8.76 -22.29
N TYR A 322 -12.33 -9.44 -22.41
CA TYR A 322 -11.30 -9.44 -21.37
C TYR A 322 -10.22 -8.41 -21.66
N HIS A 323 -9.93 -7.59 -20.67
CA HIS A 323 -8.69 -6.83 -20.56
C HIS A 323 -7.57 -7.76 -20.09
N MET A 324 -6.34 -7.51 -20.56
CA MET A 324 -5.24 -8.46 -20.32
C MET A 324 -4.21 -7.90 -19.34
N ASN A 325 -3.83 -8.74 -18.36
CA ASN A 325 -2.80 -8.41 -17.38
C ASN A 325 -1.72 -9.51 -17.28
N PHE A 326 -0.47 -9.20 -17.58
CA PHE A 326 0.61 -10.20 -17.64
C PHE A 326 1.52 -10.17 -16.42
N TRP A 327 1.89 -11.34 -15.91
CA TRP A 327 2.87 -11.49 -14.84
C TRP A 327 4.30 -11.28 -15.37
N GLU A 328 5.15 -10.59 -14.62
CA GLU A 328 6.60 -10.62 -14.79
C GLU A 328 7.34 -10.08 -13.56
N HIS A 329 8.58 -10.53 -13.38
CA HIS A 329 9.57 -9.83 -12.57
C HIS A 329 10.66 -9.20 -13.45
N ALA A 330 11.39 -8.23 -12.91
CA ALA A 330 12.35 -7.45 -13.70
C ALA A 330 13.70 -8.17 -13.97
N PHE A 331 14.02 -9.26 -13.27
CA PHE A 331 15.31 -9.93 -13.44
C PHE A 331 15.44 -10.55 -14.84
N THR A 332 16.43 -10.08 -15.60
CA THR A 332 16.54 -10.31 -17.04
C THR A 332 17.41 -11.52 -17.36
N HIS A 333 16.81 -12.55 -17.95
CA HIS A 333 17.45 -13.81 -18.32
C HIS A 333 18.49 -13.64 -19.44
N PRO A 334 19.57 -14.45 -19.48
CA PRO A 334 20.57 -14.46 -20.57
C PRO A 334 20.04 -14.62 -21.99
N SER A 335 18.85 -15.21 -22.16
CA SER A 335 18.21 -15.36 -23.47
C SER A 335 17.36 -14.17 -23.89
N SER A 336 17.19 -13.16 -23.03
CA SER A 336 16.43 -11.96 -23.37
C SER A 336 17.16 -11.16 -24.46
N PRO A 337 16.45 -10.58 -25.45
CA PRO A 337 17.06 -9.78 -26.52
C PRO A 337 17.89 -8.59 -26.00
N ILE A 338 17.51 -8.05 -24.84
CA ILE A 338 18.18 -6.90 -24.22
C ILE A 338 19.33 -7.27 -23.28
N TYR A 339 19.62 -8.54 -23.04
CA TYR A 339 20.57 -8.95 -21.99
C TYR A 339 21.94 -8.28 -22.13
N ASN A 340 22.53 -8.31 -23.34
CA ASN A 340 23.85 -7.74 -23.59
C ASN A 340 23.87 -6.21 -23.47
N GLU A 341 22.80 -5.53 -23.92
CA GLU A 341 22.69 -4.08 -23.82
C GLU A 341 22.44 -3.63 -22.38
N LEU A 342 21.65 -4.39 -21.62
CA LEU A 342 21.30 -4.09 -20.24
C LEU A 342 22.44 -4.35 -19.26
N LYS A 343 23.33 -5.31 -19.55
CA LYS A 343 24.40 -5.75 -18.63
C LYS A 343 25.25 -4.62 -18.02
N PRO A 344 25.67 -3.55 -18.74
CA PRO A 344 26.40 -2.42 -18.16
C PRO A 344 25.55 -1.52 -17.25
N TRP A 345 24.22 -1.71 -17.27
CA TRP A 345 23.20 -0.93 -16.56
C TRP A 345 22.43 -1.81 -15.57
N ALA A 346 23.09 -2.84 -15.04
CA ALA A 346 22.54 -3.76 -14.06
C ALA A 346 23.39 -3.77 -12.80
N GLY A 347 22.80 -4.18 -11.68
CA GLY A 347 23.53 -4.46 -10.44
C GLY A 347 24.59 -5.55 -10.64
N ASN A 348 25.64 -5.53 -9.81
CA ASN A 348 26.75 -6.48 -9.89
C ASN A 348 26.46 -7.89 -9.34
N TYR A 349 25.21 -8.17 -8.94
CA TYR A 349 24.73 -9.50 -8.53
C TYR A 349 23.50 -9.90 -9.36
N PHE A 350 23.33 -11.21 -9.55
CA PHE A 350 22.17 -11.79 -10.21
C PHE A 350 21.07 -12.15 -9.20
N VAL A 351 19.83 -12.21 -9.69
CA VAL A 351 18.71 -12.91 -9.02
C VAL A 351 18.18 -13.98 -9.97
N TRP A 352 18.14 -15.24 -9.52
CA TRP A 352 17.83 -16.41 -10.35
C TRP A 352 18.58 -16.42 -11.70
N GLY A 353 19.88 -16.08 -11.65
CA GLY A 353 20.75 -15.99 -12.84
C GLY A 353 20.43 -14.86 -13.82
N GLY A 354 19.49 -13.96 -13.49
CA GLY A 354 19.11 -12.80 -14.30
C GLY A 354 19.76 -11.51 -13.81
N LEU A 355 20.01 -10.60 -14.74
CA LEU A 355 20.48 -9.24 -14.44
C LEU A 355 19.41 -8.48 -13.65
N VAL A 356 19.80 -7.75 -12.61
CA VAL A 356 18.91 -6.81 -11.91
C VAL A 356 19.01 -5.45 -12.59
N PRO A 357 18.00 -4.98 -13.33
CA PRO A 357 18.07 -3.69 -14.04
C PRO A 357 18.25 -2.53 -13.05
N ASP A 358 19.12 -1.58 -13.38
CA ASP A 358 19.22 -0.32 -12.64
C ASP A 358 18.15 0.65 -13.14
N PHE A 359 16.99 0.66 -12.49
CA PHE A 359 15.89 1.56 -12.84
C PHE A 359 16.11 3.01 -12.38
N ALA A 360 17.16 3.32 -11.62
CA ALA A 360 17.53 4.70 -11.37
C ALA A 360 18.36 5.28 -12.53
N SER A 361 19.06 4.43 -13.29
CA SER A 361 19.75 4.83 -14.52
C SER A 361 18.76 5.11 -15.66
N PRO A 362 18.79 6.31 -16.29
CA PRO A 362 18.00 6.58 -17.48
C PRO A 362 18.22 5.57 -18.61
N LYS A 363 19.45 5.10 -18.82
CA LYS A 363 19.76 4.16 -19.90
C LYS A 363 19.27 2.74 -19.56
N GLY A 364 19.42 2.29 -18.31
CA GLY A 364 18.88 1.01 -17.85
C GLY A 364 17.36 0.93 -18.02
N ARG A 365 16.65 2.00 -17.61
CA ARG A 365 15.20 2.14 -17.85
C ARG A 365 14.82 2.06 -19.31
N GLN A 366 15.47 2.82 -20.18
CA GLN A 366 15.14 2.86 -21.61
C GLN A 366 15.30 1.51 -22.30
N ILE A 367 16.35 0.76 -21.96
CA ILE A 367 16.60 -0.58 -22.50
C ILE A 367 15.47 -1.54 -22.09
N PHE A 368 15.14 -1.55 -20.80
CA PHE A 368 14.06 -2.39 -20.29
C PHE A 368 12.71 -2.01 -20.90
N LEU A 369 12.37 -0.72 -20.91
CA LEU A 369 11.14 -0.20 -21.49
C LEU A 369 10.99 -0.57 -22.97
N HIS A 370 12.08 -0.53 -23.74
CA HIS A 370 12.05 -0.93 -25.15
C HIS A 370 11.59 -2.38 -25.31
N GLN A 371 12.14 -3.30 -24.50
CA GLN A 371 11.70 -4.70 -24.54
C GLN A 371 10.24 -4.85 -24.13
N GLN A 372 9.79 -4.10 -23.12
CA GLN A 372 8.40 -4.13 -22.67
C GLN A 372 7.42 -3.58 -23.70
N LYS A 373 7.86 -2.57 -24.48
CA LYS A 373 7.09 -2.08 -25.63
C LYS A 373 6.85 -3.19 -26.64
N VAL A 374 7.92 -3.86 -27.05
CA VAL A 374 7.88 -4.95 -28.04
C VAL A 374 7.10 -6.16 -27.51
N ALA A 375 7.33 -6.57 -26.26
CA ALA A 375 6.77 -7.80 -25.72
C ALA A 375 5.29 -7.68 -25.35
N LEU A 376 4.83 -6.54 -24.85
CA LEU A 376 3.50 -6.39 -24.27
C LEU A 376 2.73 -5.19 -24.82
N PHE A 377 3.30 -3.98 -24.76
CA PHE A 377 2.55 -2.76 -25.07
C PHE A 377 2.08 -2.69 -26.52
N ASP A 378 2.95 -3.04 -27.48
CA ASP A 378 2.64 -3.02 -28.92
C ASP A 378 1.59 -4.08 -29.29
N HIS A 379 1.44 -5.13 -28.45
CA HIS A 379 0.37 -6.13 -28.52
C HIS A 379 -0.94 -5.67 -27.84
N GLN A 380 -1.00 -4.41 -27.37
CA GLN A 380 -2.12 -3.81 -26.66
C GLN A 380 -2.46 -4.54 -25.34
N VAL A 381 -1.44 -4.97 -24.61
CA VAL A 381 -1.61 -5.40 -23.21
C VAL A 381 -1.86 -4.16 -22.35
N GLU A 382 -2.81 -4.24 -21.42
CA GLU A 382 -3.34 -3.08 -20.70
C GLU A 382 -2.90 -3.00 -19.24
N GLY A 383 -2.37 -4.09 -18.69
CA GLY A 383 -1.87 -4.15 -17.32
C GLY A 383 -0.75 -5.17 -17.16
N VAL A 384 0.03 -4.99 -16.10
CA VAL A 384 1.13 -5.92 -15.74
C VAL A 384 1.10 -6.15 -14.23
N LYS A 385 1.40 -7.39 -13.81
CA LYS A 385 1.66 -7.80 -12.44
C LYS A 385 3.18 -7.84 -12.26
N LEU A 386 3.70 -6.87 -11.51
CA LEU A 386 5.10 -6.66 -11.22
C LEU A 386 5.48 -7.43 -9.95
N ASP A 387 6.00 -8.63 -10.17
CA ASP A 387 6.25 -9.62 -9.12
C ASP A 387 7.73 -9.63 -8.69
N GLU A 388 8.00 -10.24 -7.53
CA GLU A 388 9.33 -10.46 -6.95
C GLU A 388 10.26 -9.22 -6.93
N CYS A 389 9.67 -8.03 -6.82
CA CYS A 389 10.38 -6.76 -6.68
C CYS A 389 10.54 -6.33 -5.21
N ASP A 390 10.18 -7.18 -4.26
CA ASP A 390 10.39 -7.03 -2.82
C ASP A 390 11.75 -7.62 -2.39
N TYR A 391 11.88 -7.88 -1.09
CA TYR A 391 13.11 -8.34 -0.47
C TYR A 391 12.82 -9.62 0.32
N GLN A 392 13.67 -10.65 0.19
CA GLN A 392 13.51 -11.83 1.02
C GLN A 392 14.05 -11.56 2.43
N PRO A 393 13.31 -11.87 3.51
CA PRO A 393 13.85 -11.95 4.86
C PRO A 393 15.17 -12.72 4.92
N GLU A 394 15.91 -12.50 6.01
CA GLU A 394 17.16 -13.23 6.26
C GLU A 394 16.92 -14.74 6.16
N SER A 395 17.59 -15.35 5.19
CA SER A 395 17.43 -16.75 4.80
C SER A 395 18.80 -17.36 4.55
N PRO A 396 19.04 -18.64 4.90
CA PRO A 396 20.27 -19.35 4.53
C PRO A 396 20.47 -19.48 3.00
N ALA A 397 19.40 -19.33 2.23
CA ALA A 397 19.42 -19.36 0.77
C ALA A 397 18.56 -18.21 0.23
N PRO A 398 19.07 -16.96 0.24
CA PRO A 398 18.30 -15.81 -0.20
C PRO A 398 18.14 -15.81 -1.74
N TRP A 399 16.97 -15.44 -2.23
CA TRP A 399 16.68 -15.24 -3.65
C TRP A 399 17.03 -13.82 -4.10
N SER A 400 16.86 -12.83 -3.22
CA SER A 400 17.09 -11.42 -3.53
C SER A 400 18.58 -11.03 -3.55
N PHE A 401 18.92 -9.92 -4.19
CA PHE A 401 20.32 -9.44 -4.27
C PHE A 401 20.82 -8.90 -2.91
N PRO A 402 22.13 -8.97 -2.60
CA PRO A 402 22.67 -8.48 -1.33
C PRO A 402 22.54 -6.96 -1.13
N LEU A 403 22.52 -6.49 0.13
CA LEU A 403 22.48 -5.04 0.45
C LEU A 403 23.73 -4.28 -0.02
N ASN A 404 24.87 -4.96 -0.19
CA ASN A 404 26.10 -4.36 -0.72
C ASN A 404 26.21 -4.40 -2.26
N THR A 405 25.13 -4.79 -2.95
CA THR A 405 25.07 -4.71 -4.42
C THR A 405 25.33 -3.26 -4.85
N ALA A 406 26.14 -3.07 -5.88
CA ALA A 406 26.42 -1.76 -6.46
C ALA A 406 25.68 -1.62 -7.79
N PHE A 407 24.95 -0.53 -7.96
CA PHE A 407 24.28 -0.17 -9.19
C PHE A 407 25.03 0.94 -9.93
N PRO A 408 25.05 0.95 -11.28
CA PRO A 408 25.70 1.98 -12.09
C PRO A 408 25.26 3.43 -11.81
N SER A 409 24.03 3.64 -11.34
CA SER A 409 23.48 4.93 -10.88
C SER A 409 24.17 5.47 -9.63
N GLY A 410 24.86 4.61 -8.87
CA GLY A 410 25.46 4.93 -7.58
C GLY A 410 24.61 4.51 -6.39
N LEU A 411 23.40 3.98 -6.61
CA LEU A 411 22.62 3.32 -5.55
C LEU A 411 23.33 2.05 -5.07
N ASP A 412 23.25 1.80 -3.77
CA ASP A 412 23.58 0.49 -3.21
C ASP A 412 22.34 -0.43 -3.12
N GLY A 413 22.56 -1.67 -2.72
CA GLY A 413 21.52 -2.68 -2.64
C GLY A 413 20.44 -2.35 -1.62
N GLU A 414 20.78 -1.70 -0.50
CA GLU A 414 19.80 -1.29 0.51
C GLU A 414 18.81 -0.26 -0.07
N GLN A 415 19.34 0.82 -0.67
CA GLN A 415 18.49 1.84 -1.28
C GLN A 415 17.70 1.26 -2.46
N MET A 416 18.32 0.40 -3.27
CA MET A 416 17.62 -0.23 -4.38
C MET A 416 16.48 -1.13 -3.88
N HIS A 417 16.66 -1.95 -2.84
CA HIS A 417 15.54 -2.74 -2.29
C HIS A 417 14.34 -1.90 -1.90
N SER A 418 14.55 -0.73 -1.29
CA SER A 418 13.47 0.19 -0.94
C SER A 418 12.78 0.81 -2.14
N LEU A 419 13.53 1.06 -3.23
CA LEU A 419 13.06 1.82 -4.39
C LEU A 419 12.69 0.95 -5.60
N PHE A 420 13.09 -0.32 -5.65
CA PHE A 420 13.06 -1.14 -6.86
C PHE A 420 11.64 -1.26 -7.40
N GLY A 421 10.68 -1.65 -6.57
CA GLY A 421 9.27 -1.74 -6.97
C GLY A 421 8.67 -0.39 -7.34
N LEU A 422 9.03 0.71 -6.65
CA LEU A 422 8.59 2.06 -7.02
C LEU A 422 9.09 2.46 -8.41
N LEU A 423 10.38 2.28 -8.68
CA LEU A 423 10.98 2.62 -9.97
C LEU A 423 10.48 1.70 -11.08
N TYR A 424 10.24 0.43 -10.78
CA TYR A 424 9.68 -0.54 -11.73
C TYR A 424 8.28 -0.13 -12.19
N GLN A 425 7.40 0.27 -11.27
CA GLN A 425 6.08 0.82 -11.60
C GLN A 425 6.18 2.04 -12.53
N GLN A 426 7.14 2.93 -12.27
CA GLN A 426 7.32 4.15 -13.06
C GLN A 426 7.76 3.84 -14.49
N VAL A 427 8.71 2.92 -14.66
CA VAL A 427 9.19 2.47 -15.99
C VAL A 427 8.03 1.91 -16.80
N MET A 428 7.27 0.99 -16.23
CA MET A 428 6.17 0.33 -16.93
C MET A 428 5.05 1.29 -17.33
N LEU A 429 4.91 2.41 -16.63
CA LEU A 429 3.90 3.42 -16.88
C LEU A 429 4.23 4.37 -18.04
N GLU A 430 5.49 4.46 -18.47
CA GLU A 430 5.95 5.41 -19.49
C GLU A 430 5.18 5.25 -20.81
N SER A 431 5.06 4.02 -21.33
CA SER A 431 4.35 3.75 -22.60
C SER A 431 2.88 4.17 -22.57
N TYR A 432 2.19 3.89 -21.46
CA TYR A 432 0.78 4.26 -21.30
C TYR A 432 0.62 5.78 -21.19
N ARG A 433 1.49 6.46 -20.43
CA ARG A 433 1.50 7.93 -20.31
C ARG A 433 1.75 8.60 -21.66
N GLU A 434 2.70 8.10 -22.45
CA GLU A 434 2.99 8.62 -23.81
C GLU A 434 1.77 8.57 -24.74
N LYS A 435 0.92 7.54 -24.61
CA LYS A 435 -0.32 7.39 -25.38
C LYS A 435 -1.55 8.01 -24.71
N GLY A 436 -1.39 8.60 -23.53
CA GLY A 436 -2.51 9.11 -22.74
C GLY A 436 -3.49 8.02 -22.30
N LEU A 437 -3.05 6.77 -22.17
CA LEU A 437 -3.87 5.65 -21.72
C LEU A 437 -3.72 5.44 -20.20
N ARG A 438 -4.79 4.99 -19.56
CA ARG A 438 -4.71 4.44 -18.20
C ARG A 438 -4.31 2.97 -18.26
N THR A 439 -3.66 2.50 -17.20
CA THR A 439 -3.37 1.09 -16.95
C THR A 439 -3.88 0.75 -15.55
N TRP A 440 -3.95 -0.54 -15.21
CA TRP A 440 -4.23 -1.02 -13.86
C TRP A 440 -3.44 -2.30 -13.61
N GLY A 441 -2.52 -2.23 -12.65
CA GLY A 441 -1.53 -3.27 -12.42
C GLY A 441 -1.48 -3.75 -10.98
N LEU A 442 -0.65 -4.77 -10.78
CA LEU A 442 -0.31 -5.30 -9.48
C LEU A 442 1.18 -5.09 -9.25
N VAL A 443 1.59 -4.89 -8.00
CA VAL A 443 3.00 -4.76 -7.65
C VAL A 443 3.26 -5.41 -6.29
N ARG A 444 4.38 -6.14 -6.13
CA ARG A 444 4.70 -6.77 -4.83
C ARG A 444 5.56 -5.91 -3.91
N ASN A 445 6.14 -4.83 -4.42
CA ASN A 445 6.85 -3.82 -3.63
C ASN A 445 6.53 -2.39 -4.09
N SER A 446 6.36 -1.48 -3.16
CA SER A 446 6.24 -0.04 -3.44
C SER A 446 6.86 0.77 -2.31
N HIS A 447 6.76 2.09 -2.38
CA HIS A 447 7.30 2.98 -1.36
C HIS A 447 6.46 4.26 -1.22
N ALA A 448 6.95 5.24 -0.47
CA ALA A 448 6.33 6.57 -0.36
C ALA A 448 6.13 7.25 -1.73
N LEU A 449 5.21 8.21 -1.76
CA LEU A 449 4.86 9.04 -2.93
C LEU A 449 4.25 8.27 -4.12
N ALA A 450 3.67 7.10 -3.87
CA ALA A 450 3.06 6.24 -4.88
C ALA A 450 1.57 6.52 -5.15
N SER A 451 0.95 7.55 -4.54
CA SER A 451 -0.50 7.80 -4.62
C SER A 451 -1.06 7.86 -6.03
N SER A 452 -0.27 8.37 -6.98
CA SER A 452 -0.62 8.57 -8.39
C SER A 452 -0.32 7.37 -9.28
N LEU A 453 0.27 6.31 -8.74
CA LEU A 453 0.66 5.12 -9.50
C LEU A 453 -0.53 4.14 -9.61
N PRO A 454 -0.82 3.60 -10.81
CA PRO A 454 -1.95 2.70 -11.07
C PRO A 454 -1.68 1.24 -10.68
N TYR A 455 -1.11 1.02 -9.51
CA TYR A 455 -0.73 -0.30 -9.04
C TYR A 455 -1.30 -0.58 -7.66
N VAL A 456 -1.74 -1.81 -7.48
CA VAL A 456 -2.27 -2.31 -6.21
C VAL A 456 -1.30 -3.34 -5.64
N VAL A 457 -0.93 -3.16 -4.37
CA VAL A 457 -0.05 -4.08 -3.65
C VAL A 457 -0.78 -5.38 -3.36
N TYR A 458 -0.12 -6.52 -3.56
CA TYR A 458 -0.60 -7.86 -3.18
C TYR A 458 0.50 -8.61 -2.43
N SER A 459 0.20 -9.82 -1.93
CA SER A 459 1.11 -10.63 -1.13
C SER A 459 0.92 -12.13 -1.36
N ASP A 460 2.00 -12.89 -1.17
CA ASP A 460 1.95 -14.35 -1.02
C ASP A 460 1.60 -14.81 0.41
N SER A 461 1.57 -13.90 1.38
CA SER A 461 0.96 -14.15 2.69
C SER A 461 -0.54 -14.44 2.56
N TYR A 462 -1.23 -14.94 3.58
CA TYR A 462 -2.63 -15.38 3.39
C TYR A 462 -3.53 -15.41 4.62
N ASP A 463 -3.07 -14.90 5.77
CA ASP A 463 -3.92 -14.78 6.94
C ASP A 463 -5.04 -13.75 6.68
N HIS A 464 -6.30 -14.18 6.81
CA HIS A 464 -7.44 -13.36 6.43
C HIS A 464 -7.59 -12.13 7.35
N HIS A 465 -7.26 -12.25 8.63
CA HIS A 465 -7.24 -11.08 9.53
C HIS A 465 -6.16 -10.08 9.13
N CYS A 466 -4.97 -10.55 8.77
CA CYS A 466 -3.90 -9.68 8.27
C CYS A 466 -4.28 -8.97 6.96
N TYR A 467 -5.01 -9.67 6.10
CA TYR A 467 -5.55 -9.12 4.85
C TYR A 467 -6.57 -8.00 5.08
N VAL A 468 -7.50 -8.17 6.02
CA VAL A 468 -8.43 -7.09 6.42
C VAL A 468 -7.66 -5.91 7.03
N ARG A 469 -6.67 -6.17 7.89
CA ARG A 469 -5.84 -5.10 8.47
C ARG A 469 -5.05 -4.34 7.41
N GLY A 470 -4.62 -4.99 6.32
CA GLY A 470 -4.02 -4.33 5.16
C GLY A 470 -4.95 -3.27 4.54
N LEU A 471 -6.24 -3.58 4.36
CA LEU A 471 -7.24 -2.62 3.87
C LEU A 471 -7.45 -1.46 4.85
N VAL A 472 -7.42 -1.73 6.15
CA VAL A 472 -7.50 -0.67 7.16
C VAL A 472 -6.29 0.27 7.08
N ASN A 473 -5.09 -0.28 6.85
CA ASN A 473 -3.85 0.48 6.84
C ASN A 473 -3.54 1.22 5.53
N GLU A 474 -4.11 0.80 4.39
CA GLU A 474 -3.77 1.41 3.08
C GLU A 474 -4.06 2.92 3.05
N GLY A 475 -5.15 3.33 3.71
CA GLY A 475 -5.61 4.71 3.76
C GLY A 475 -4.64 5.69 4.43
N PHE A 476 -3.62 5.24 5.17
CA PHE A 476 -2.66 6.16 5.80
C PHE A 476 -1.50 6.58 4.90
N ASN A 477 -1.21 5.87 3.81
CA ASN A 477 0.13 5.92 3.19
C ASN A 477 0.16 6.23 1.69
N GLY A 478 -0.99 6.50 1.07
CA GLY A 478 -1.07 6.72 -0.37
C GLY A 478 -0.75 5.46 -1.19
N LEU A 479 -1.02 4.30 -0.62
CA LEU A 479 -0.85 2.99 -1.22
C LEU A 479 -2.22 2.34 -1.40
N LEU A 480 -2.30 1.38 -2.32
CA LEU A 480 -3.48 0.55 -2.53
C LEU A 480 -3.11 -0.91 -2.25
N TRP A 481 -4.05 -1.70 -1.73
CA TRP A 481 -3.86 -3.06 -1.26
C TRP A 481 -5.02 -3.96 -1.67
N THR A 482 -4.72 -5.15 -2.20
CA THR A 482 -5.73 -6.18 -2.44
C THR A 482 -5.52 -7.41 -1.56
N PRO A 483 -6.52 -7.80 -0.73
CA PRO A 483 -6.51 -9.07 -0.02
C PRO A 483 -6.95 -10.20 -0.97
N GLU A 484 -6.10 -10.56 -1.92
CA GLU A 484 -6.44 -11.48 -3.00
C GLU A 484 -7.01 -12.83 -2.54
N VAL A 485 -7.82 -13.46 -3.38
CA VAL A 485 -8.35 -14.81 -3.11
C VAL A 485 -7.63 -15.82 -3.99
N ARG A 486 -6.95 -16.79 -3.40
CA ARG A 486 -6.21 -17.85 -4.11
C ARG A 486 -6.88 -19.20 -4.02
N ASP A 487 -7.03 -19.68 -2.79
CA ASP A 487 -7.70 -20.92 -2.41
C ASP A 487 -8.43 -20.75 -1.06
N ALA A 488 -9.02 -21.82 -0.55
CA ALA A 488 -9.71 -21.82 0.72
C ALA A 488 -9.73 -23.22 1.33
N THR A 489 -10.04 -23.28 2.63
CA THR A 489 -10.17 -24.54 3.37
C THR A 489 -11.58 -25.13 3.30
N SER A 490 -12.59 -24.30 3.02
CA SER A 490 -13.99 -24.66 2.84
C SER A 490 -14.70 -23.68 1.90
N LEU A 491 -15.94 -23.98 1.49
CA LEU A 491 -16.75 -23.00 0.73
C LEU A 491 -17.07 -21.75 1.56
N GLU A 492 -17.27 -21.90 2.86
CA GLU A 492 -17.49 -20.77 3.76
C GLU A 492 -16.27 -19.84 3.79
N ASP A 493 -15.08 -20.39 4.03
CA ASP A 493 -13.82 -19.64 4.02
C ASP A 493 -13.61 -18.94 2.67
N PHE A 494 -13.90 -19.64 1.57
CA PHE A 494 -13.85 -19.03 0.23
C PHE A 494 -14.78 -17.83 0.10
N TYR A 495 -16.04 -17.96 0.53
CA TYR A 495 -17.00 -16.86 0.49
C TYR A 495 -16.59 -15.69 1.39
N ARG A 496 -16.07 -15.94 2.59
CA ARG A 496 -15.59 -14.87 3.49
C ARG A 496 -14.43 -14.07 2.89
N ARG A 497 -13.51 -14.75 2.21
CA ARG A 497 -12.39 -14.11 1.50
C ARG A 497 -12.87 -13.36 0.27
N LEU A 498 -13.78 -13.95 -0.51
CA LEU A 498 -14.39 -13.32 -1.67
C LEU A 498 -15.18 -12.06 -1.28
N GLU A 499 -16.02 -12.14 -0.27
CA GLU A 499 -16.73 -11.01 0.35
C GLU A 499 -15.76 -9.86 0.68
N THR A 500 -14.60 -10.17 1.26
CA THR A 500 -13.60 -9.16 1.64
C THR A 500 -12.95 -8.51 0.42
N VAL A 501 -12.50 -9.30 -0.56
CA VAL A 501 -11.79 -8.77 -1.74
C VAL A 501 -12.68 -7.89 -2.62
N LEU A 502 -14.00 -8.12 -2.60
CA LEU A 502 -14.95 -7.32 -3.37
C LEU A 502 -15.07 -5.88 -2.85
N PHE A 503 -14.65 -5.60 -1.62
CA PHE A 503 -14.60 -4.25 -1.05
C PHE A 503 -13.16 -3.75 -0.89
N SER A 504 -12.27 -4.13 -1.83
CA SER A 504 -10.91 -3.60 -1.97
C SER A 504 -10.77 -2.65 -3.20
N PRO A 505 -9.62 -1.98 -3.40
CA PRO A 505 -9.30 -1.27 -4.64
C PRO A 505 -9.40 -2.15 -5.89
N ASN A 506 -8.97 -3.43 -5.81
CA ASN A 506 -8.91 -4.36 -6.93
C ASN A 506 -9.46 -5.74 -6.51
N ALA A 507 -10.57 -6.17 -7.10
CA ALA A 507 -11.20 -7.44 -6.77
C ALA A 507 -10.47 -8.61 -7.45
N LEU A 508 -9.42 -9.12 -6.81
CA LEU A 508 -8.49 -10.11 -7.37
C LEU A 508 -8.75 -11.53 -6.88
N ILE A 509 -9.01 -12.44 -7.82
CA ILE A 509 -8.95 -13.89 -7.64
C ILE A 509 -7.70 -14.39 -8.39
N ASN A 510 -6.72 -14.91 -7.66
CA ASN A 510 -5.42 -15.31 -8.18
C ASN A 510 -5.21 -16.83 -8.08
N SER A 511 -5.57 -17.57 -9.13
CA SER A 511 -5.53 -19.03 -9.17
C SER A 511 -4.21 -19.60 -9.72
N TRP A 512 -3.08 -18.92 -9.53
CA TRP A 512 -1.81 -19.30 -10.16
C TRP A 512 -1.36 -20.75 -9.89
N PHE A 513 -1.74 -21.35 -8.75
CA PHE A 513 -1.44 -22.74 -8.38
C PHE A 513 -2.64 -23.70 -8.36
N ILE A 514 -3.85 -23.23 -8.71
CA ILE A 514 -5.06 -24.06 -8.76
C ILE A 514 -5.69 -24.02 -10.17
N ARG A 515 -5.85 -25.18 -10.81
CA ARG A 515 -6.13 -25.29 -12.24
C ARG A 515 -7.46 -24.68 -12.65
N ASN A 516 -8.49 -24.91 -11.87
CA ASN A 516 -9.84 -24.41 -12.07
C ASN A 516 -10.21 -23.43 -10.94
N PRO A 517 -11.19 -22.53 -11.15
CA PRO A 517 -11.67 -21.64 -10.11
C PRO A 517 -11.94 -22.36 -8.77
N PRO A 518 -11.59 -21.77 -7.61
CA PRO A 518 -11.72 -22.46 -6.32
C PRO A 518 -13.15 -22.95 -6.02
N TRP A 519 -14.17 -22.21 -6.49
CA TRP A 519 -15.58 -22.60 -6.34
C TRP A 519 -16.04 -23.74 -7.25
N TYR A 520 -15.17 -24.31 -8.09
CA TYR A 520 -15.46 -25.57 -8.78
C TYR A 520 -15.03 -26.80 -7.96
N GLN A 521 -14.03 -26.62 -7.12
CA GLN A 521 -13.48 -27.64 -6.23
C GLN A 521 -12.52 -26.97 -5.24
N ILE A 522 -12.90 -26.94 -3.96
CA ILE A 522 -12.09 -26.35 -2.88
C ILE A 522 -10.84 -27.18 -2.59
N ASN A 523 -10.93 -28.50 -2.69
CA ASN A 523 -9.74 -29.35 -2.50
C ASN A 523 -8.78 -29.18 -3.68
N ARG A 524 -7.67 -28.47 -3.46
CA ARG A 524 -6.66 -28.16 -4.48
C ARG A 524 -6.18 -29.38 -5.28
N GLU A 525 -5.93 -30.51 -4.62
CA GLU A 525 -5.44 -31.70 -5.30
C GLU A 525 -6.48 -32.28 -6.27
N LYS A 526 -7.73 -32.40 -5.83
CA LYS A 526 -8.87 -32.79 -6.67
C LYS A 526 -9.09 -31.79 -7.81
N ASN A 527 -9.00 -30.49 -7.50
CA ASN A 527 -9.18 -29.41 -8.48
C ASN A 527 -8.14 -29.53 -9.61
N ASN A 528 -6.87 -29.76 -9.24
CA ASN A 528 -5.78 -29.93 -10.19
C ASN A 528 -5.86 -31.23 -11.01
N ARG A 529 -6.64 -32.22 -10.56
CA ARG A 529 -7.01 -33.43 -11.32
C ARG A 529 -8.32 -33.30 -12.10
N ASN A 530 -8.93 -32.11 -12.15
CA ASN A 530 -10.24 -31.85 -12.75
C ASN A 530 -11.40 -32.66 -12.13
N GLU A 531 -11.29 -33.01 -10.85
CA GLU A 531 -12.38 -33.62 -10.09
C GLU A 531 -13.23 -32.50 -9.47
N PHE A 532 -14.42 -32.24 -10.01
CA PHE A 532 -15.32 -31.20 -9.50
C PHE A 532 -16.16 -31.67 -8.30
N MET A 533 -16.47 -30.74 -7.39
CA MET A 533 -17.35 -31.04 -6.25
C MET A 533 -18.84 -31.03 -6.69
N PRO A 534 -19.72 -31.81 -6.03
CA PRO A 534 -21.15 -31.81 -6.32
C PRO A 534 -21.81 -30.43 -6.25
N GLU A 535 -21.38 -29.60 -5.31
CA GLU A 535 -21.91 -28.26 -5.01
C GLU A 535 -21.46 -27.19 -6.01
N ARG A 536 -20.70 -27.55 -7.06
CA ARG A 536 -20.11 -26.58 -8.02
C ARG A 536 -21.14 -25.62 -8.61
N VAL A 537 -22.34 -26.09 -8.95
CA VAL A 537 -23.39 -25.26 -9.57
C VAL A 537 -23.86 -24.20 -8.58
N ASP A 538 -24.27 -24.62 -7.39
CA ASP A 538 -24.71 -23.71 -6.32
C ASP A 538 -23.59 -22.74 -5.89
N ALA A 539 -22.35 -23.22 -5.85
CA ALA A 539 -21.19 -22.40 -5.56
C ALA A 539 -20.95 -21.34 -6.64
N THR A 540 -21.10 -21.71 -7.91
CA THR A 540 -20.98 -20.77 -9.04
C THR A 540 -22.05 -19.69 -8.98
N ASP A 541 -23.28 -20.05 -8.59
CA ASP A 541 -24.39 -19.10 -8.45
C ASP A 541 -24.16 -18.12 -7.29
N GLY A 542 -23.68 -18.60 -6.14
CA GLY A 542 -23.32 -17.74 -5.01
C GLY A 542 -22.17 -16.78 -5.34
N VAL A 543 -21.15 -17.27 -6.06
CA VAL A 543 -20.08 -16.41 -6.58
C VAL A 543 -20.63 -15.35 -7.53
N ARG A 544 -21.50 -15.72 -8.47
CA ARG A 544 -22.10 -14.77 -9.42
C ARG A 544 -22.79 -13.61 -8.70
N GLN A 545 -23.58 -13.90 -7.66
CA GLN A 545 -24.27 -12.87 -6.87
C GLN A 545 -23.29 -11.91 -6.19
N LEU A 546 -22.22 -12.44 -5.59
CA LEU A 546 -21.18 -11.64 -4.94
C LEU A 546 -20.41 -10.78 -5.96
N LEU A 547 -20.03 -11.34 -7.10
CA LEU A 547 -19.36 -10.58 -8.16
C LEU A 547 -20.28 -9.46 -8.71
N GLN A 548 -21.57 -9.75 -8.92
CA GLN A 548 -22.57 -8.76 -9.32
C GLN A 548 -22.73 -7.63 -8.28
N LEU A 549 -22.63 -7.94 -6.98
CA LEU A 549 -22.60 -6.91 -5.93
C LEU A 549 -21.46 -5.93 -6.17
N ARG A 550 -20.22 -6.41 -6.38
CA ARG A 550 -19.09 -5.52 -6.72
C ARG A 550 -19.36 -4.70 -7.98
N MET A 551 -19.86 -5.32 -9.05
CA MET A 551 -20.16 -4.59 -10.30
C MET A 551 -21.18 -3.46 -10.09
N SER A 552 -22.16 -3.64 -9.20
CA SER A 552 -23.13 -2.59 -8.85
C SER A 552 -22.48 -1.38 -8.17
N PHE A 553 -21.38 -1.57 -7.45
CA PHE A 553 -20.65 -0.52 -6.72
C PHE A 553 -19.60 0.21 -7.57
N ILE A 554 -19.35 -0.19 -8.82
CA ILE A 554 -18.33 0.44 -9.69
C ILE A 554 -18.52 1.97 -9.79
N PRO A 555 -19.71 2.54 -10.07
CA PRO A 555 -19.89 4.00 -10.16
C PRO A 555 -19.56 4.73 -8.85
N TYR A 556 -19.92 4.12 -7.72
CA TYR A 556 -19.63 4.65 -6.39
C TYR A 556 -18.12 4.66 -6.11
N LEU A 557 -17.46 3.52 -6.33
CA LEU A 557 -16.02 3.39 -6.14
C LEU A 557 -15.23 4.29 -7.11
N TYR A 558 -15.67 4.38 -8.36
CA TYR A 558 -15.06 5.26 -9.37
C TYR A 558 -15.11 6.74 -8.95
N SER A 559 -16.20 7.14 -8.29
CA SER A 559 -16.33 8.48 -7.71
C SER A 559 -15.37 8.67 -6.53
N ALA A 560 -15.21 7.66 -5.66
CA ALA A 560 -14.24 7.68 -4.57
C ALA A 560 -12.78 7.80 -5.07
N PHE A 561 -12.41 7.12 -6.16
CA PHE A 561 -11.08 7.30 -6.78
C PHE A 561 -10.90 8.68 -7.42
N ASN A 562 -11.97 9.28 -7.96
CA ASN A 562 -11.90 10.66 -8.41
C ASN A 562 -11.75 11.67 -7.27
N GLU A 563 -12.33 11.40 -6.10
CA GLU A 563 -12.06 12.16 -4.89
C GLU A 563 -10.65 11.92 -4.36
N TYR A 564 -10.12 10.70 -4.50
CA TYR A 564 -8.73 10.39 -4.18
C TYR A 564 -7.77 11.24 -5.00
N ARG A 565 -8.02 11.38 -6.31
CA ARG A 565 -7.28 12.31 -7.18
C ARG A 565 -7.42 13.76 -6.72
N THR A 566 -8.65 14.26 -6.65
CA THR A 566 -8.93 15.71 -6.59
C THR A 566 -8.85 16.30 -5.19
N THR A 567 -8.93 15.46 -4.15
CA THR A 567 -8.93 15.90 -2.75
C THR A 567 -7.91 15.18 -1.89
N GLY A 568 -7.24 14.14 -2.42
CA GLY A 568 -6.31 13.29 -1.67
C GLY A 568 -7.00 12.31 -0.72
N LYS A 569 -8.34 12.20 -0.73
CA LYS A 569 -9.09 11.35 0.21
C LYS A 569 -8.97 9.87 -0.19
N PRO A 570 -8.40 8.99 0.65
CA PRO A 570 -8.27 7.58 0.30
C PRO A 570 -9.65 6.92 0.08
N PRO A 571 -9.80 6.11 -0.98
CA PRO A 571 -11.08 5.48 -1.32
C PRO A 571 -11.48 4.44 -0.27
N ILE A 572 -10.50 3.80 0.37
CA ILE A 572 -10.70 2.86 1.47
C ILE A 572 -9.80 3.28 2.62
N ARG A 573 -10.33 3.25 3.84
CA ARG A 573 -9.63 3.80 5.00
C ARG A 573 -10.16 3.32 6.35
N ALA A 574 -9.28 3.33 7.34
CA ALA A 574 -9.62 3.11 8.74
C ALA A 574 -10.66 4.12 9.27
N LEU A 575 -11.52 3.66 10.20
CA LEU A 575 -12.50 4.52 10.87
C LEU A 575 -11.86 5.68 11.62
N VAL A 576 -10.68 5.48 12.21
CA VAL A 576 -9.98 6.52 12.98
C VAL A 576 -9.62 7.76 12.15
N LEU A 577 -9.54 7.65 10.83
CA LEU A 577 -9.32 8.82 9.96
C LEU A 577 -10.53 9.75 9.92
N ASP A 578 -11.74 9.20 9.92
CA ASP A 578 -13.00 9.97 9.87
C ASP A 578 -13.50 10.37 11.28
N TRP A 579 -13.19 9.57 12.31
CA TRP A 579 -13.59 9.83 13.71
C TRP A 579 -12.40 9.84 14.69
N PRO A 580 -11.38 10.70 14.49
CA PRO A 580 -10.14 10.66 15.28
C PRO A 580 -10.34 10.98 16.77
N THR A 581 -11.42 11.68 17.12
CA THR A 581 -11.77 12.02 18.50
C THR A 581 -12.52 10.92 19.24
N ASP A 582 -12.99 9.89 18.53
CA ASP A 582 -13.66 8.74 19.14
C ASP A 582 -12.61 7.72 19.61
N PRO A 583 -12.43 7.50 20.91
CA PRO A 583 -11.42 6.57 21.39
C PRO A 583 -11.72 5.11 21.01
N LYS A 584 -12.98 4.76 20.70
CA LYS A 584 -13.38 3.38 20.40
C LYS A 584 -12.86 2.92 19.04
N VAL A 585 -12.65 3.83 18.08
CA VAL A 585 -12.15 3.46 16.74
C VAL A 585 -10.63 3.29 16.68
N ARG A 586 -9.89 3.69 17.73
CA ARG A 586 -8.42 3.75 17.70
C ARG A 586 -7.73 2.41 17.49
N GLN A 587 -8.38 1.31 17.88
CA GLN A 587 -7.85 -0.07 17.77
C GLN A 587 -8.67 -0.94 16.83
N ILE A 588 -9.66 -0.38 16.11
CA ILE A 588 -10.48 -1.16 15.19
C ILE A 588 -9.68 -1.36 13.91
N ASP A 589 -9.14 -2.57 13.76
CA ASP A 589 -8.30 -3.00 12.64
C ASP A 589 -8.98 -4.05 11.75
N ASP A 590 -10.29 -4.24 11.93
CA ASP A 590 -11.12 -5.23 11.25
C ASP A 590 -12.44 -4.64 10.70
N GLN A 591 -12.54 -3.31 10.66
CA GLN A 591 -13.61 -2.56 9.99
C GLN A 591 -13.01 -1.37 9.24
N PHE A 592 -13.55 -1.06 8.06
CA PHE A 592 -13.08 0.05 7.22
C PHE A 592 -14.23 0.77 6.51
N MET A 593 -13.97 2.01 6.11
CA MET A 593 -14.84 2.73 5.17
C MET A 593 -14.46 2.35 3.74
N PHE A 594 -15.47 2.03 2.93
CA PHE A 594 -15.40 1.91 1.48
C PHE A 594 -16.14 3.11 0.88
N GLY A 595 -15.39 4.02 0.25
CA GLY A 595 -15.85 5.36 -0.10
C GLY A 595 -16.20 6.20 1.13
N ASP A 596 -17.19 7.05 0.99
CA ASP A 596 -17.57 8.05 2.01
C ASP A 596 -18.58 7.58 3.05
N SER A 597 -19.36 6.55 2.72
CA SER A 597 -20.61 6.27 3.42
C SER A 597 -20.86 4.81 3.72
N VAL A 598 -20.05 3.88 3.19
CA VAL A 598 -20.24 2.44 3.41
C VAL A 598 -19.18 1.95 4.39
N LEU A 599 -19.63 1.47 5.55
CA LEU A 599 -18.79 0.76 6.50
C LEU A 599 -18.86 -0.73 6.19
N VAL A 600 -17.69 -1.35 6.06
CA VAL A 600 -17.52 -2.78 5.80
C VAL A 600 -16.92 -3.45 7.04
N ALA A 601 -17.52 -4.54 7.49
CA ALA A 601 -17.02 -5.32 8.63
C ALA A 601 -16.95 -6.82 8.24
N PRO A 602 -15.86 -7.25 7.57
CA PRO A 602 -15.74 -8.62 7.04
C PRO A 602 -15.94 -9.71 8.08
N MET A 603 -16.62 -10.79 7.73
CA MET A 603 -16.71 -11.99 8.58
C MET A 603 -15.54 -12.93 8.31
N PHE A 604 -15.12 -13.70 9.32
CA PHE A 604 -14.08 -14.72 9.18
C PHE A 604 -14.67 -16.13 9.21
N ALA A 605 -13.96 -17.10 8.64
CA ALA A 605 -14.41 -18.50 8.61
C ALA A 605 -14.70 -19.02 10.04
N GLY A 606 -15.82 -19.72 10.21
CA GLY A 606 -16.32 -20.21 11.50
C GLY A 606 -17.14 -19.20 12.30
N GLN A 607 -17.30 -17.96 11.79
CA GLN A 607 -18.13 -16.95 12.45
C GLN A 607 -19.54 -16.89 11.84
N ASN A 608 -20.55 -17.00 12.71
CA ASN A 608 -21.96 -16.79 12.38
C ASN A 608 -22.48 -15.42 12.83
N GLN A 609 -21.75 -14.75 13.72
CA GLN A 609 -22.02 -13.39 14.16
C GLN A 609 -20.71 -12.70 14.53
N ARG A 610 -20.71 -11.36 14.51
CA ARG A 610 -19.59 -10.56 15.03
C ARG A 610 -20.08 -9.27 15.66
N ASP A 611 -19.24 -8.72 16.53
CA ASP A 611 -19.41 -7.36 17.01
C ASP A 611 -18.94 -6.36 15.94
N VAL A 612 -19.74 -5.32 15.74
CA VAL A 612 -19.47 -4.21 14.83
C VAL A 612 -19.70 -2.90 15.57
N TYR A 613 -18.66 -2.08 15.69
CA TYR A 613 -18.80 -0.73 16.21
C TYR A 613 -19.25 0.22 15.11
N LEU A 614 -20.40 0.87 15.31
CA LEU A 614 -20.87 1.93 14.43
C LEU A 614 -20.48 3.29 15.03
N PRO A 615 -19.67 4.11 14.34
CA PRO A 615 -19.34 5.46 14.80
C PRO A 615 -20.57 6.36 14.95
N ALA A 616 -20.41 7.51 15.61
CA ALA A 616 -21.51 8.45 15.82
C ALA A 616 -22.23 8.85 14.52
N GLY A 617 -23.56 8.90 14.58
CA GLY A 617 -24.47 9.06 13.44
C GLY A 617 -25.48 7.92 13.37
N ASP A 618 -26.51 8.06 12.54
CA ASP A 618 -27.38 6.94 12.22
C ASP A 618 -26.81 6.16 11.04
N TRP A 619 -26.99 4.84 11.06
CA TRP A 619 -26.57 3.91 10.01
C TRP A 619 -27.74 3.03 9.62
N TYR A 620 -27.66 2.40 8.46
CA TYR A 620 -28.64 1.43 7.98
C TYR A 620 -27.91 0.16 7.58
N ASP A 621 -28.36 -1.00 8.06
CA ASP A 621 -27.90 -2.27 7.54
C ASP A 621 -28.27 -2.38 6.06
N TYR A 622 -27.29 -2.69 5.21
CA TYR A 622 -27.49 -2.70 3.76
C TYR A 622 -28.50 -3.75 3.28
N TRP A 623 -28.61 -4.85 4.00
CA TRP A 623 -29.42 -6.01 3.62
C TRP A 623 -30.83 -5.89 4.18
N THR A 624 -30.96 -5.63 5.49
CA THR A 624 -32.26 -5.58 6.17
C THR A 624 -32.94 -4.22 6.03
N ARG A 625 -32.19 -3.18 5.66
CA ARG A 625 -32.63 -1.77 5.65
C ARG A 625 -32.98 -1.24 7.04
N GLU A 626 -32.69 -1.99 8.10
CA GLU A 626 -32.99 -1.55 9.46
C GLU A 626 -32.04 -0.44 9.88
N LYS A 627 -32.61 0.57 10.55
CA LYS A 627 -31.86 1.68 11.11
C LYS A 627 -31.12 1.23 12.38
N CYS A 628 -29.81 1.48 12.42
CA CYS A 628 -28.94 1.27 13.56
C CYS A 628 -28.40 2.60 14.08
N SER A 629 -28.67 2.96 15.33
CA SER A 629 -28.02 4.12 15.96
C SER A 629 -26.53 3.87 16.18
N GLY A 630 -25.69 4.85 15.85
CA GLY A 630 -24.24 4.79 16.06
C GLY A 630 -23.79 5.19 17.46
N GLY A 631 -22.47 5.27 17.66
CA GLY A 631 -21.81 5.45 18.95
C GLY A 631 -21.77 4.20 19.83
N LYS A 632 -22.22 3.05 19.29
CA LYS A 632 -22.36 1.78 20.01
C LYS A 632 -21.94 0.60 19.14
N THR A 633 -21.65 -0.50 19.82
CA THR A 633 -21.43 -1.81 19.21
C THR A 633 -22.77 -2.50 19.00
N ILE A 634 -22.95 -3.09 17.84
CA ILE A 634 -24.07 -3.97 17.50
C ILE A 634 -23.54 -5.36 17.17
N THR A 635 -24.42 -6.36 17.21
CA THR A 635 -24.10 -7.71 16.75
C THR A 635 -24.64 -7.89 15.33
N ALA A 636 -23.75 -8.10 14.36
CA ALA A 636 -24.11 -8.43 13.00
C ALA A 636 -24.26 -9.95 12.86
N THR A 637 -25.35 -10.41 12.23
CA THR A 637 -25.70 -11.84 12.07
C THR A 637 -25.95 -12.21 10.60
N ASN A 638 -25.30 -11.52 9.67
CA ASN A 638 -25.52 -11.69 8.24
C ASN A 638 -25.17 -13.11 7.77
N GLY A 639 -25.92 -13.60 6.77
CA GLY A 639 -25.80 -14.96 6.26
C GLY A 639 -24.48 -15.25 5.54
N VAL A 640 -24.33 -16.48 5.07
CA VAL A 640 -23.30 -16.83 4.08
C VAL A 640 -23.62 -16.06 2.79
N ASN A 641 -22.62 -15.39 2.19
CA ASN A 641 -22.74 -14.49 1.02
C ASN A 641 -23.32 -13.11 1.30
N GLN A 642 -23.29 -12.67 2.57
CA GLN A 642 -23.65 -11.32 2.97
C GLN A 642 -22.59 -10.78 3.92
N ILE A 643 -21.63 -10.03 3.36
CA ILE A 643 -20.71 -9.26 4.20
C ILE A 643 -21.50 -8.21 5.00
N PRO A 644 -21.24 -8.03 6.31
CA PRO A 644 -21.84 -6.95 7.06
C PRO A 644 -21.47 -5.59 6.46
N LEU A 645 -22.48 -4.88 5.97
CA LEU A 645 -22.38 -3.58 5.31
C LEU A 645 -23.36 -2.62 5.96
N PHE A 646 -22.87 -1.45 6.36
CA PHE A 646 -23.68 -0.41 6.97
C PHE A 646 -23.53 0.89 6.20
N VAL A 647 -24.64 1.47 5.76
CA VAL A 647 -24.64 2.73 5.02
C VAL A 647 -25.02 3.88 5.94
N LYS A 648 -24.19 4.91 5.99
CA LYS A 648 -24.42 6.08 6.83
C LYS A 648 -25.68 6.83 6.38
N ALA A 649 -26.53 7.20 7.34
CA ALA A 649 -27.68 8.05 7.09
C ALA A 649 -27.25 9.41 6.51
N GLY A 650 -28.11 9.99 5.68
CA GLY A 650 -27.81 11.21 4.93
C GLY A 650 -27.01 10.96 3.65
N THR A 651 -27.12 9.78 3.04
CA THR A 651 -26.36 9.40 1.85
C THR A 651 -27.29 9.22 0.64
N LEU A 652 -26.87 9.74 -0.52
CA LEU A 652 -27.34 9.26 -1.82
C LEU A 652 -26.34 8.21 -2.32
N LEU A 653 -26.75 6.93 -2.33
CA LEU A 653 -25.91 5.81 -2.73
C LEU A 653 -26.28 5.37 -4.16
N PRO A 654 -25.53 5.80 -5.20
CA PRO A 654 -25.78 5.36 -6.57
C PRO A 654 -25.24 3.94 -6.78
N LEU A 655 -26.11 3.00 -7.13
CA LEU A 655 -25.75 1.63 -7.49
C LEU A 655 -26.20 1.34 -8.91
N ALA A 656 -25.35 0.65 -9.67
CA ALA A 656 -25.66 0.22 -11.02
C ALA A 656 -26.45 -1.10 -11.05
N GLU A 657 -27.29 -1.27 -12.07
CA GLU A 657 -27.60 -2.61 -12.58
C GLU A 657 -26.26 -3.28 -12.97
N PRO A 658 -25.91 -4.44 -12.38
CA PRO A 658 -24.60 -5.04 -12.60
C PRO A 658 -24.46 -5.52 -14.06
N VAL A 659 -23.26 -5.37 -14.60
CA VAL A 659 -22.86 -5.86 -15.93
C VAL A 659 -21.83 -6.97 -15.78
N GLU A 660 -21.72 -7.89 -16.74
CA GLU A 660 -20.71 -8.96 -16.70
C GLU A 660 -19.28 -8.45 -16.97
N PHE A 661 -19.15 -7.31 -17.65
CA PHE A 661 -17.88 -6.64 -17.94
C PHE A 661 -18.14 -5.20 -18.40
N VAL A 662 -17.16 -4.33 -18.22
CA VAL A 662 -17.21 -2.92 -18.59
C VAL A 662 -16.55 -2.68 -19.94
N LYS A 663 -17.35 -2.35 -20.94
CA LYS A 663 -16.90 -1.97 -22.28
C LYS A 663 -16.58 -0.47 -22.37
N PRO A 664 -15.83 -0.04 -23.40
CA PRO A 664 -15.66 1.38 -23.74
C PRO A 664 -16.97 2.14 -23.97
N ASP A 665 -18.08 1.47 -24.28
CA ASP A 665 -19.41 2.07 -24.50
C ASP A 665 -20.44 1.74 -23.39
N THR A 666 -20.03 1.09 -22.29
CA THR A 666 -20.95 0.75 -21.19
C THR A 666 -21.57 2.01 -20.58
N CYS A 667 -22.90 2.08 -20.64
CA CYS A 667 -23.72 3.04 -19.91
C CYS A 667 -24.37 2.33 -18.71
N PHE A 668 -23.90 2.63 -17.50
CA PHE A 668 -24.47 2.10 -16.27
C PHE A 668 -25.84 2.72 -16.00
N LYS A 669 -26.85 1.86 -15.84
CA LYS A 669 -28.17 2.29 -15.34
C LYS A 669 -28.10 2.36 -13.82
N ILE A 670 -28.31 3.54 -13.27
CA ILE A 670 -28.13 3.83 -11.85
C ILE A 670 -29.47 3.96 -11.16
N THR A 671 -29.63 3.21 -10.07
CA THR A 671 -30.64 3.46 -9.04
C THR A 671 -29.97 4.23 -7.90
N VAL A 672 -30.49 5.41 -7.60
CA VAL A 672 -30.01 6.22 -6.48
C VAL A 672 -30.79 5.84 -5.23
N ASN A 673 -30.10 5.25 -4.26
CA ASN A 673 -30.72 4.85 -2.99
C ASN A 673 -30.58 5.98 -1.97
N ILE A 674 -31.70 6.46 -1.45
CA ILE A 674 -31.81 7.57 -0.50
C ILE A 674 -31.76 6.99 0.91
N VAL A 675 -30.62 7.12 1.58
CA VAL A 675 -30.37 6.50 2.88
C VAL A 675 -30.65 7.48 4.00
N GLY A 676 -31.79 7.35 4.66
CA GLY A 676 -32.20 8.23 5.76
C GLY A 676 -32.56 9.67 5.31
N PRO A 677 -32.87 10.55 6.27
CA PRO A 677 -33.39 11.88 5.97
C PRO A 677 -32.29 12.84 5.49
N ASN A 678 -32.68 13.81 4.65
CA ASN A 678 -31.86 14.96 4.22
C ASN A 678 -30.46 14.57 3.71
N PRO A 679 -30.35 13.71 2.70
CA PRO A 679 -29.06 13.26 2.25
C PRO A 679 -28.26 14.39 1.60
N SER A 680 -26.94 14.31 1.78
CA SER A 680 -26.01 15.21 1.12
C SER A 680 -25.94 14.89 -0.37
N ASP A 681 -25.62 15.90 -1.17
CA ASP A 681 -25.40 15.75 -2.60
C ASP A 681 -24.31 14.73 -2.87
N PHE A 682 -24.50 13.90 -3.90
CA PHE A 682 -23.49 12.97 -4.39
C PHE A 682 -23.03 13.38 -5.78
N ILE A 683 -21.73 13.29 -6.05
CA ILE A 683 -21.15 13.59 -7.35
C ILE A 683 -20.67 12.29 -8.00
N LEU A 684 -21.32 11.89 -9.09
CA LEU A 684 -20.76 10.91 -10.02
C LEU A 684 -19.77 11.63 -10.95
N TYR A 685 -18.59 11.06 -11.13
CA TYR A 685 -17.57 11.55 -12.07
C TYR A 685 -17.62 10.76 -13.35
N GLU A 686 -17.74 11.44 -14.49
CA GLU A 686 -17.96 10.82 -15.81
C GLU A 686 -16.93 11.28 -16.83
N ASP A 687 -16.23 10.34 -17.44
CA ASP A 687 -15.29 10.54 -18.56
C ASP A 687 -15.28 9.27 -19.43
N ASP A 688 -14.34 9.15 -20.37
CA ASP A 688 -14.24 7.97 -21.24
C ASP A 688 -13.90 6.66 -20.51
N GLY A 689 -13.45 6.72 -19.24
CA GLY A 689 -13.06 5.58 -18.42
C GLY A 689 -11.79 4.86 -18.86
N VAL A 690 -11.05 5.36 -19.85
CA VAL A 690 -9.92 4.66 -20.49
C VAL A 690 -8.69 5.55 -20.62
N THR A 691 -8.83 6.82 -20.99
CA THR A 691 -7.71 7.73 -21.26
C THR A 691 -7.48 8.70 -20.10
N SER A 692 -6.31 9.32 -20.04
CA SER A 692 -6.00 10.37 -19.07
C SER A 692 -6.59 11.75 -19.42
N ALA A 693 -7.50 11.83 -20.40
CA ALA A 693 -8.12 13.09 -20.84
C ALA A 693 -8.86 13.83 -19.72
N TYR A 694 -9.40 13.11 -18.73
CA TYR A 694 -10.00 13.70 -17.52
C TYR A 694 -9.06 14.66 -16.78
N ALA A 695 -7.73 14.44 -16.85
CA ALA A 695 -6.75 15.29 -16.20
C ALA A 695 -6.64 16.67 -16.87
N ARG A 696 -7.04 16.78 -18.15
CA ARG A 696 -7.15 18.05 -18.89
C ARG A 696 -8.54 18.68 -18.81
N GLY A 697 -9.44 18.13 -17.99
CA GLY A 697 -10.78 18.64 -17.79
C GLY A 697 -11.85 18.03 -18.69
N GLU A 698 -11.52 17.02 -19.52
CA GLU A 698 -12.48 16.24 -20.31
C GLU A 698 -13.23 15.25 -19.39
N GLN A 699 -13.96 15.78 -18.43
CA GLN A 699 -14.73 15.05 -17.43
C GLN A 699 -15.97 15.86 -17.04
N ASN A 700 -17.09 15.16 -16.82
CA ASN A 700 -18.31 15.71 -16.25
C ASN A 700 -18.42 15.36 -14.76
N LYS A 701 -19.03 16.27 -14.00
CA LYS A 701 -19.60 16.03 -12.68
C LYS A 701 -21.12 15.95 -12.82
N ILE A 702 -21.68 14.82 -12.43
CA ILE A 702 -23.13 14.59 -12.38
C ILE A 702 -23.54 14.68 -10.91
N LYS A 703 -24.13 15.81 -10.56
CA LYS A 703 -24.63 16.09 -9.23
C LYS A 703 -26.01 15.48 -9.04
N LEU A 704 -26.13 14.59 -8.05
CA LEU A 704 -27.36 14.01 -7.55
C LEU A 704 -27.82 14.81 -6.34
N HIS A 705 -29.05 15.33 -6.36
CA HIS A 705 -29.59 16.16 -5.30
C HIS A 705 -31.05 15.80 -5.01
N THR A 706 -31.42 15.84 -3.73
CA THR A 706 -32.80 15.65 -3.27
C THR A 706 -33.25 16.76 -2.34
N LYS A 707 -34.49 17.23 -2.50
CA LYS A 707 -35.13 18.21 -1.61
C LYS A 707 -36.59 17.79 -1.39
N GLY A 708 -36.90 17.25 -0.22
CA GLY A 708 -38.17 16.56 0.02
C GLY A 708 -38.33 15.40 -0.96
N ASP A 709 -39.51 15.30 -1.59
CA ASP A 709 -39.80 14.26 -2.59
C ASP A 709 -39.28 14.61 -4.00
N SER A 710 -38.67 15.79 -4.19
CA SER A 710 -38.10 16.21 -5.46
C SER A 710 -36.66 15.72 -5.60
N HIS A 711 -36.33 15.16 -6.77
CA HIS A 711 -34.98 14.72 -7.11
C HIS A 711 -34.50 15.45 -8.36
N SER A 712 -33.20 15.73 -8.44
CA SER A 712 -32.60 16.39 -9.60
C SER A 712 -31.22 15.82 -9.92
N VAL A 713 -30.91 15.81 -11.22
CA VAL A 713 -29.64 15.41 -11.79
C VAL A 713 -29.09 16.59 -12.57
N GLN A 714 -27.93 17.11 -12.19
CA GLN A 714 -27.27 18.21 -12.90
C GLN A 714 -25.93 17.74 -13.44
N ARG A 715 -25.76 17.77 -14.76
CA ARG A 715 -24.51 17.39 -15.44
C ARG A 715 -23.76 18.66 -15.85
N SER A 716 -22.49 18.75 -15.52
CA SER A 716 -21.63 19.89 -15.84
C SER A 716 -20.20 19.42 -16.12
N GLY A 717 -19.49 20.04 -17.06
CA GLY A 717 -18.13 19.67 -17.44
C GLY A 717 -17.93 19.72 -18.95
N ASN A 718 -16.80 19.18 -19.41
CA ASN A 718 -16.37 19.25 -20.81
C ASN A 718 -16.21 17.87 -21.46
N TYR A 719 -16.77 16.81 -20.87
CA TYR A 719 -16.80 15.50 -21.53
C TYR A 719 -18.01 15.42 -22.47
N HIS A 720 -17.73 15.24 -23.75
CA HIS A 720 -18.72 15.20 -24.85
C HIS A 720 -18.92 13.80 -25.46
N GLY A 721 -18.31 12.77 -24.86
CA GLY A 721 -18.54 11.39 -25.28
C GLY A 721 -19.88 10.84 -24.81
N PRO A 722 -20.17 9.55 -25.09
CA PRO A 722 -21.41 8.92 -24.66
C PRO A 722 -21.59 8.93 -23.14
N ASP A 723 -22.82 9.11 -22.69
CA ASP A 723 -23.19 9.06 -21.28
C ASP A 723 -22.75 7.72 -20.66
N ARG A 724 -21.99 7.78 -19.56
CA ARG A 724 -21.55 6.60 -18.81
C ARG A 724 -22.53 6.23 -17.70
N PHE A 725 -23.26 7.21 -17.17
CA PHE A 725 -24.20 6.99 -16.07
C PHE A 725 -25.57 7.55 -16.43
N LYS A 726 -26.56 6.67 -16.48
CA LYS A 726 -27.96 7.01 -16.70
C LYS A 726 -28.76 6.75 -15.44
N ILE A 727 -29.26 7.81 -14.80
CA ILE A 727 -30.13 7.67 -13.63
C ILE A 727 -31.50 7.17 -14.09
N VAL A 728 -31.89 5.97 -13.67
CA VAL A 728 -33.14 5.32 -14.07
C VAL A 728 -34.19 5.28 -12.97
N ALA A 729 -33.76 5.32 -11.70
CA ALA A 729 -34.66 5.27 -10.56
C ALA A 729 -34.06 5.97 -9.33
N TRP A 730 -34.95 6.41 -8.44
CA TRP A 730 -34.65 6.85 -7.09
C TRP A 730 -35.52 6.03 -6.16
N GLN A 731 -34.96 5.54 -5.06
CA GLN A 731 -35.72 4.77 -4.07
C GLN A 731 -35.28 5.08 -2.65
N GLN A 732 -36.22 5.01 -1.71
CA GLN A 732 -35.91 5.07 -0.29
C GLN A 732 -35.23 3.76 0.12
N PHE A 733 -34.17 3.88 0.92
CA PHE A 733 -33.41 2.75 1.42
C PHE A 733 -34.17 2.01 2.51
#